data_AF-W7DKS6-F1
#
_entry.id   AF-W7DKS6-F1
#
_cell.length_a   1.000
_cell.length_b   1.000
_cell.length_c   1.000
_cell.angle_alpha   90.00
_cell.angle_beta   90.00
_cell.angle_gamma   90.00
#
_symmetry.space_group_name_H-M   'P 1'
#
loop_
_entity.id
_entity.type
_entity.pdbx_description
1 polymer ?
#
loop_
_entity_poly.entity_id
_entity_poly.type
_entity_poly.pdbx_seq_one_letter_code
_entity_poly.pdbx_strand_id
1 'polypeptide(L)'
;MLALLKQKAGNEAFTKLYQGYRADANKAGFDISRYTLPNLLNHYYSENSGFDFTTVLERWGTKLTDNQPATNRSREYTPIASLADIIPENELPRARLLVDPNVTIRSNFTMVTNAEIAALNLAGDLDIELDTENLQDLKGTKIQIKNGKHIVQEQFIQDKQVQFKNLPNGVYTVNFIGDIMKDYSVKQHYVYVKEAKNQAKIPIENSKKTDLTNQKIKFLGLGNVQFAEFNTNMQKEQGVLSIFATDPHVYFGQNLYAAIEVKDTQGNVVYQNRMNGIGVKTGTFEFSLKEGYRIQIEHVEPSRLTTDEAISVRERMNTWTMTKWGLVNHQLQNDAQQDLIKKINAYGDVLVQDKNISDIALIYLTEKKNLLHAINLLDEKNKNEYLDKYKALFDAPNYGDNFKFTLQGLGNAVFATMDLSTKERQLTVNTNKATPHLYFAERYATVLVQGADGAKKYVKNYWGSKGYAASADKVHLNLGDYITVVHEEGAGHRLIIQNAESQKRLANQKTVRYQLVKDGIKVVSEADVPKLAQDSPEVTSLLREGDTSIQGKATPGASVEVWVGNATSAKTVKADDLGAWKVTVPALVRGEIVRFTATYDGVQLVSPIYKVIVMPTIQSWLGVGETRINGTAAPEATIDVLVNGVKKATVSADASGNWEATIPALTLKQTVQLRATIDDVYTDSEIYHVDPMNLGDNFKFTLQGLGNAVFATMNLSTKERQLTVNTNKTAPHLYFAERYATVLVQGADGAKKYVKNYWGRKEYAASVDKVNLNLGDYITVVHEEGAGHRLIIQNIESQKRLANQKIVRYQLAQDGIKVVSEADVPKLAQDSPEVTSLLREGDTSIQGKAMPGASVEVWIGNATSAKTVKADDLGAWKVTVPALIRGEMVRAISTYAGVQLISPEYKVS
;
A
#
# COMPACT_ATOMS: atom_id res chain seq x y z
N MET A 1 -0.57 -32.65 50.58
CA MET A 1 -0.72 -31.40 49.80
C MET A 1 0.63 -30.74 49.45
N LEU A 2 1.50 -30.38 50.39
CA LEU A 2 2.82 -29.78 50.09
C LEU A 2 3.69 -30.61 49.12
N ALA A 3 3.70 -31.94 49.29
CA ALA A 3 4.44 -32.83 48.38
C ALA A 3 3.89 -32.81 46.94
N LEU A 4 2.58 -32.57 46.75
CA LEU A 4 1.96 -32.43 45.43
C LEU A 4 2.34 -31.10 44.76
N LEU A 5 2.44 -30.02 45.53
CA LEU A 5 2.95 -28.73 45.02
C LEU A 5 4.40 -28.88 44.56
N LYS A 6 5.26 -29.50 45.39
CA LYS A 6 6.65 -29.79 45.03
C LYS A 6 6.74 -30.64 43.76
N GLN A 7 5.91 -31.67 43.66
CA GLN A 7 5.88 -32.54 42.47
C GLN A 7 5.61 -31.76 41.18
N LYS A 8 4.67 -30.79 41.21
CA LYS A 8 4.38 -29.97 40.04
C LYS A 8 5.45 -28.91 39.77
N ALA A 9 6.01 -28.31 40.83
CA ALA A 9 7.03 -27.27 40.71
C ALA A 9 8.40 -27.81 40.28
N GLY A 10 8.72 -29.05 40.64
CA GLY A 10 10.01 -29.69 40.39
C GLY A 10 11.05 -29.41 41.48
N ASN A 11 12.15 -30.17 41.43
CA ASN A 11 13.23 -30.09 42.43
C ASN A 11 14.02 -28.78 42.37
N GLU A 12 14.12 -28.16 41.20
CA GLU A 12 14.82 -26.88 41.04
C GLU A 12 14.11 -25.76 41.80
N ALA A 13 12.80 -25.60 41.56
CA ALA A 13 11.99 -24.63 42.29
C ALA A 13 12.02 -24.84 43.81
N PHE A 14 11.97 -26.10 44.26
CA PHE A 14 12.13 -26.44 45.67
C PHE A 14 13.49 -26.01 46.23
N THR A 15 14.57 -26.23 45.47
CA THR A 15 15.92 -25.82 45.87
C THR A 15 16.02 -24.30 45.98
N LYS A 16 15.46 -23.57 45.01
CA LYS A 16 15.45 -22.11 44.97
C LYS A 16 14.71 -21.50 46.15
N LEU A 17 13.61 -22.11 46.59
CA LEU A 17 12.88 -21.69 47.80
C LEU A 17 13.80 -21.65 49.03
N TYR A 18 14.53 -22.73 49.31
CA TYR A 18 15.43 -22.78 50.48
C TYR A 18 16.62 -21.83 50.33
N GLN A 19 17.20 -21.72 49.14
CA GLN A 19 18.31 -20.80 48.89
C GLN A 19 17.88 -19.35 49.08
N GLY A 20 16.76 -18.95 48.49
CA GLY A 20 16.22 -17.61 48.56
C GLY A 20 15.81 -17.21 49.98
N TYR A 21 15.04 -18.08 50.67
CA TYR A 21 14.65 -17.81 52.06
C TYR A 21 15.86 -17.64 52.99
N ARG A 22 16.91 -18.46 52.85
CA ARG A 22 18.15 -18.29 53.63
C ARG A 22 18.87 -16.99 53.32
N ALA A 23 18.87 -16.57 52.05
CA ALA A 23 19.45 -15.29 51.66
C ALA A 23 18.69 -14.11 52.28
N ASP A 24 17.36 -14.17 52.31
CA ASP A 24 16.51 -13.15 52.94
C ASP A 24 16.64 -13.13 54.47
N ALA A 25 16.69 -14.30 55.11
CA ALA A 25 16.85 -14.45 56.56
C ALA A 25 18.18 -13.86 57.08
N ASN A 26 19.20 -13.76 56.22
CA ASN A 26 20.50 -13.18 56.56
C ASN A 26 20.56 -11.65 56.38
N LYS A 27 19.48 -11.01 55.91
CA LYS A 27 19.44 -9.54 55.75
C LYS A 27 19.15 -8.84 57.08
N ALA A 28 19.75 -7.67 57.29
CA ALA A 28 19.45 -6.83 58.44
C ALA A 28 17.97 -6.38 58.43
N GLY A 29 17.30 -6.47 59.58
CA GLY A 29 15.88 -6.13 59.70
C GLY A 29 14.92 -7.19 59.18
N PHE A 30 15.37 -8.45 59.01
CA PHE A 30 14.50 -9.57 58.66
C PHE A 30 13.37 -9.75 59.67
N ASP A 31 12.14 -9.80 59.16
CA ASP A 31 10.92 -10.03 59.93
C ASP A 31 10.24 -11.29 59.39
N ILE A 32 10.29 -12.37 60.17
CA ILE A 32 9.74 -13.68 59.79
C ILE A 32 8.25 -13.63 59.46
N SER A 33 7.51 -12.69 60.05
CA SER A 33 6.07 -12.55 59.81
C SER A 33 5.74 -12.19 58.36
N ARG A 34 6.70 -11.63 57.62
CA ARG A 34 6.56 -11.26 56.20
C ARG A 34 6.81 -12.41 55.23
N TYR A 35 7.34 -13.54 55.71
CA TYR A 35 7.77 -14.68 54.88
C TYR A 35 6.97 -15.95 55.21
N THR A 36 5.65 -15.85 55.07
CA THR A 36 4.76 -17.01 55.29
C THR A 36 5.02 -18.11 54.27
N LEU A 37 4.86 -19.38 54.67
CA LEU A 37 5.09 -20.52 53.79
C LEU A 37 4.25 -20.47 52.49
N PRO A 38 2.94 -20.11 52.49
CA PRO A 38 2.17 -19.98 51.26
C PRO A 38 2.74 -18.93 50.29
N ASN A 39 3.15 -17.76 50.80
CA ASN A 39 3.78 -16.72 49.99
C ASN A 39 5.12 -17.21 49.40
N LEU A 40 5.97 -17.84 50.22
CA LEU A 40 7.24 -18.42 49.76
C LEU A 40 7.06 -19.50 48.69
N LEU A 41 6.07 -20.38 48.86
CA LEU A 41 5.73 -21.40 47.88
C LEU A 41 5.25 -20.75 46.58
N ASN A 42 4.31 -19.79 46.66
CA ASN A 42 3.80 -19.12 45.47
C ASN A 42 4.93 -18.41 44.72
N HIS A 43 5.80 -17.69 45.43
CA HIS A 43 6.95 -16.98 44.87
C HIS A 43 7.89 -17.94 44.16
N TYR A 44 8.58 -18.79 44.93
CA TYR A 44 9.68 -19.57 44.38
C TYR A 44 9.21 -20.68 43.46
N TYR A 45 8.01 -21.26 43.68
CA TYR A 45 7.52 -22.27 42.74
C TYR A 45 7.07 -21.63 41.45
N SER A 46 6.39 -20.48 41.48
CA SER A 46 5.89 -19.90 40.24
C SER A 46 7.02 -19.35 39.39
N GLU A 47 7.96 -18.61 39.98
CA GLU A 47 9.05 -17.99 39.22
C GLU A 47 10.00 -19.00 38.59
N ASN A 48 10.20 -20.16 39.23
CA ASN A 48 11.18 -21.17 38.78
C ASN A 48 10.55 -22.33 38.01
N SER A 49 9.22 -22.38 37.88
CA SER A 49 8.53 -23.38 37.05
C SER A 49 7.73 -22.78 35.89
N GLY A 50 7.38 -21.50 35.97
CA GLY A 50 6.47 -20.85 35.02
C GLY A 50 4.99 -21.24 35.19
N PHE A 51 4.65 -21.97 36.25
CA PHE A 51 3.27 -22.26 36.64
C PHE A 51 2.77 -21.24 37.66
N ASP A 52 1.50 -20.88 37.60
CA ASP A 52 0.89 -19.99 38.59
C ASP A 52 0.29 -20.83 39.72
N PHE A 53 0.95 -20.84 40.88
CA PHE A 53 0.51 -21.59 42.06
C PHE A 53 -0.58 -20.87 42.87
N THR A 54 -0.90 -19.62 42.54
CA THR A 54 -1.94 -18.81 43.21
C THR A 54 -3.28 -19.53 43.19
N THR A 55 -3.67 -20.05 42.03
CA THR A 55 -4.94 -20.74 41.79
C THR A 55 -5.17 -21.91 42.73
N VAL A 56 -4.13 -22.66 43.08
CA VAL A 56 -4.25 -23.82 43.96
C VAL A 56 -4.29 -23.38 45.42
N LEU A 57 -3.43 -22.44 45.78
CA LEU A 57 -3.28 -21.95 47.14
C LEU A 57 -4.55 -21.22 47.60
N GLU A 58 -5.10 -20.33 46.77
CA GLU A 58 -6.36 -19.64 47.06
C GLU A 58 -7.54 -20.62 47.10
N ARG A 59 -7.56 -21.63 46.21
CA ARG A 59 -8.60 -22.66 46.20
C ARG A 59 -8.60 -23.52 47.47
N TRP A 60 -7.45 -23.71 48.09
CA TRP A 60 -7.32 -24.35 49.41
C TRP A 60 -7.64 -23.43 50.60
N GLY A 61 -8.10 -22.20 50.33
CA GLY A 61 -8.47 -21.23 51.36
C GLY A 61 -7.29 -20.51 52.00
N THR A 62 -6.09 -20.58 51.40
CA THR A 62 -4.94 -19.81 51.90
C THR A 62 -5.03 -18.37 51.41
N LYS A 63 -4.72 -17.42 52.30
CA LYS A 63 -4.68 -16.00 51.97
C LYS A 63 -3.25 -15.61 51.61
N LEU A 64 -3.03 -15.30 50.33
CA LEU A 64 -1.77 -14.73 49.85
C LEU A 64 -1.79 -13.22 50.09
N THR A 65 -0.69 -12.68 50.61
CA THR A 65 -0.63 -11.29 51.10
C THR A 65 0.49 -10.48 50.47
N ASP A 66 1.31 -11.11 49.63
CA ASP A 66 2.31 -10.43 48.83
C ASP A 66 1.77 -10.13 47.42
N ASN A 67 2.60 -9.47 46.61
CA ASN A 67 2.25 -9.10 45.23
C ASN A 67 2.51 -10.24 44.23
N GLN A 68 2.92 -11.43 44.68
CA GLN A 68 3.26 -12.53 43.78
C GLN A 68 2.09 -12.98 42.88
N PRO A 69 0.83 -13.04 43.36
CA PRO A 69 -0.31 -13.28 42.47
C PRO A 69 -0.37 -12.33 41.28
N ALA A 70 -0.11 -11.03 41.51
CA ALA A 70 -0.07 -10.04 40.45
C ALA A 70 1.12 -10.26 39.51
N THR A 71 2.29 -10.60 40.05
CA THR A 71 3.49 -10.97 39.27
C THR A 71 3.20 -12.16 38.35
N ASN A 72 2.55 -13.20 38.86
CA ASN A 72 2.24 -14.41 38.09
C ASN A 72 1.32 -14.08 36.90
N ARG A 73 0.30 -13.23 37.13
CA ARG A 73 -0.60 -12.75 36.07
C ARG A 73 0.12 -11.85 35.06
N SER A 74 0.95 -10.91 35.53
CA SER A 74 1.68 -10.00 34.64
C SER A 74 2.75 -10.71 33.81
N ARG A 75 3.33 -11.79 34.33
CA ARG A 75 4.26 -12.68 33.61
C ARG A 75 3.56 -13.77 32.81
N GLU A 76 2.24 -13.85 32.90
CA GLU A 76 1.39 -14.80 32.19
C GLU A 76 1.79 -16.26 32.45
N TYR A 77 2.15 -16.57 33.69
CA TYR A 77 2.41 -17.94 34.11
C TYR A 77 1.18 -18.82 33.93
N THR A 78 1.42 -20.08 33.58
CA THR A 78 0.34 -21.02 33.23
C THR A 78 -0.39 -21.43 34.51
N PRO A 79 -1.70 -21.12 34.67
CA PRO A 79 -2.45 -21.52 35.83
C PRO A 79 -2.55 -23.05 35.91
N ILE A 80 -2.42 -23.56 37.12
CA ILE A 80 -2.56 -24.99 37.42
C ILE A 80 -3.71 -25.20 38.40
N ALA A 81 -4.34 -26.36 38.36
CA ALA A 81 -5.37 -26.72 39.32
C ALA A 81 -5.29 -28.20 39.66
N SER A 82 -5.93 -28.57 40.77
CA SER A 82 -6.04 -29.97 41.12
C SER A 82 -7.07 -30.66 40.21
N LEU A 83 -6.88 -31.94 39.87
CA LEU A 83 -7.86 -32.66 39.05
C LEU A 83 -9.29 -32.54 39.62
N ALA A 84 -9.45 -32.65 40.94
CA ALA A 84 -10.73 -32.53 41.62
C ALA A 84 -11.43 -31.17 41.44
N ASP A 85 -10.68 -30.10 41.14
CA ASP A 85 -11.24 -28.75 40.95
C ASP A 85 -11.76 -28.50 39.54
N ILE A 86 -11.31 -29.28 38.54
CA ILE A 86 -11.57 -29.01 37.12
C ILE A 86 -12.11 -30.23 36.35
N ILE A 87 -12.19 -31.41 36.97
CA ILE A 87 -12.73 -32.63 36.38
C ILE A 87 -14.00 -33.06 37.15
N PRO A 88 -15.12 -33.35 36.46
CA PRO A 88 -16.32 -33.95 37.05
C PRO A 88 -15.99 -35.23 37.82
N GLU A 89 -16.72 -35.49 38.90
CA GLU A 89 -16.42 -36.62 39.79
C GLU A 89 -16.42 -37.97 39.06
N ASN A 90 -17.36 -38.16 38.13
CA ASN A 90 -17.49 -39.37 37.31
C ASN A 90 -16.36 -39.55 36.27
N GLU A 91 -15.64 -38.48 35.91
CA GLU A 91 -14.52 -38.52 34.95
C GLU A 91 -13.15 -38.59 35.64
N LEU A 92 -13.09 -38.44 36.97
CA LEU A 92 -11.83 -38.52 37.72
C LEU A 92 -11.05 -39.83 37.49
N PRO A 93 -11.66 -41.03 37.45
CA PRO A 93 -10.92 -42.25 37.14
C PRO A 93 -10.21 -42.21 35.78
N ARG A 94 -10.88 -41.67 34.75
CA ARG A 94 -10.32 -41.51 33.41
C ARG A 94 -9.21 -40.46 33.37
N ALA A 95 -9.38 -39.35 34.09
CA ALA A 95 -8.34 -38.33 34.23
C ALA A 95 -7.10 -38.85 34.97
N ARG A 96 -7.30 -39.68 36.00
CA ARG A 96 -6.19 -40.33 36.74
C ARG A 96 -5.42 -41.30 35.85
N LEU A 97 -6.08 -42.09 35.01
CA LEU A 97 -5.41 -42.96 34.04
C LEU A 97 -4.51 -42.18 33.06
N LEU A 98 -4.90 -40.96 32.70
CA LEU A 98 -4.13 -40.09 31.81
C LEU A 98 -2.89 -39.49 32.50
N VAL A 99 -3.00 -39.09 33.76
CA VAL A 99 -1.97 -38.28 34.45
C VAL A 99 -1.03 -39.11 35.33
N ASP A 100 -1.55 -40.15 36.01
CA ASP A 100 -0.80 -40.96 36.97
C ASP A 100 0.51 -41.58 36.46
N PRO A 101 0.65 -41.97 35.17
CA PRO A 101 1.92 -42.47 34.64
C PRO A 101 3.06 -41.46 34.69
N ASN A 102 2.75 -40.16 34.70
CA ASN A 102 3.74 -39.08 34.63
C ASN A 102 4.08 -38.47 36.00
N VAL A 103 3.54 -39.03 37.09
CA VAL A 103 3.70 -38.49 38.44
C VAL A 103 4.02 -39.57 39.47
N THR A 104 4.78 -39.20 40.50
CA THR A 104 5.17 -40.13 41.57
C THR A 104 4.06 -40.33 42.60
N ILE A 105 3.47 -39.22 43.05
CA ILE A 105 2.35 -39.19 43.99
C ILE A 105 1.08 -39.05 43.17
N ARG A 106 0.27 -40.11 43.23
CA ARG A 106 -0.99 -40.24 42.50
C ARG A 106 -2.16 -39.84 43.40
N SER A 107 -2.96 -38.87 42.96
CA SER A 107 -4.05 -38.32 43.77
C SER A 107 -5.10 -37.64 42.90
N ASN A 108 -6.34 -37.55 43.37
CA ASN A 108 -7.35 -36.66 42.77
C ASN A 108 -6.97 -35.18 42.96
N PHE A 109 -6.00 -34.89 43.83
CA PHE A 109 -5.43 -33.57 44.03
C PHE A 109 -4.11 -33.37 43.25
N THR A 110 -3.76 -34.25 42.32
CA THR A 110 -2.62 -34.02 41.43
C THR A 110 -2.82 -32.72 40.66
N MET A 111 -1.80 -31.85 40.68
CA MET A 111 -1.83 -30.55 40.01
C MET A 111 -1.51 -30.72 38.53
N VAL A 112 -2.37 -30.18 37.69
CA VAL A 112 -2.30 -30.28 36.23
C VAL A 112 -2.51 -28.91 35.59
N THR A 113 -1.98 -28.77 34.38
CA THR A 113 -2.32 -27.73 33.42
C THR A 113 -3.51 -28.20 32.58
N ASN A 114 -4.20 -27.28 31.93
CA ASN A 114 -5.29 -27.62 31.02
C ASN A 114 -4.81 -28.51 29.85
N ALA A 115 -3.55 -28.38 29.43
CA ALA A 115 -2.98 -29.18 28.34
C ALA A 115 -2.82 -30.67 28.72
N GLU A 116 -2.45 -30.97 29.97
CA GLU A 116 -2.28 -32.35 30.45
C GLU A 116 -3.59 -33.14 30.54
N ILE A 117 -4.73 -32.45 30.56
CA ILE A 117 -6.07 -33.07 30.61
C ILE A 117 -6.87 -32.91 29.31
N ALA A 118 -6.32 -32.22 28.31
CA ALA A 118 -7.04 -31.88 27.07
C ALA A 118 -7.56 -33.12 26.32
N ALA A 119 -6.84 -34.25 26.40
CA ALA A 119 -7.23 -35.52 25.77
C ALA A 119 -8.53 -36.14 26.31
N LEU A 120 -9.04 -35.65 27.45
CA LEU A 120 -10.34 -36.06 27.97
C LEU A 120 -11.50 -35.51 27.13
N ASN A 121 -11.25 -34.42 26.38
CA ASN A 121 -12.22 -33.72 25.54
C ASN A 121 -13.49 -33.30 26.31
N LEU A 122 -13.28 -32.80 27.53
CA LEU A 122 -14.32 -32.25 28.39
C LEU A 122 -14.38 -30.73 28.19
N ALA A 123 -15.60 -30.20 28.13
CA ALA A 123 -15.86 -28.77 28.02
C ALA A 123 -17.17 -28.40 28.69
N GLY A 124 -17.31 -27.13 29.07
CA GLY A 124 -18.49 -26.58 29.68
C GLY A 124 -18.69 -25.10 29.36
N ASP A 125 -19.90 -24.63 29.59
CA ASP A 125 -20.23 -23.21 29.54
C ASP A 125 -19.83 -22.54 30.86
N LEU A 126 -19.44 -21.28 30.81
CA LEU A 126 -19.13 -20.44 31.96
C LEU A 126 -19.90 -19.12 31.88
N ASP A 127 -20.75 -18.88 32.87
CA ASP A 127 -21.43 -17.60 33.07
C ASP A 127 -20.69 -16.80 34.16
N ILE A 128 -20.17 -15.63 33.81
CA ILE A 128 -19.50 -14.72 34.75
C ILE A 128 -20.46 -13.60 35.13
N GLU A 129 -20.80 -13.52 36.42
CA GLU A 129 -21.51 -12.40 37.03
C GLU A 129 -20.52 -11.34 37.51
N LEU A 130 -20.65 -10.12 37.01
CA LEU A 130 -19.90 -8.96 37.46
C LEU A 130 -20.60 -8.32 38.65
N ASP A 131 -19.98 -8.43 39.83
CA ASP A 131 -20.47 -7.81 41.06
C ASP A 131 -19.89 -6.41 41.20
N THR A 132 -20.64 -5.44 40.68
CA THR A 132 -20.26 -4.04 40.65
C THR A 132 -21.48 -3.12 40.68
N GLU A 133 -21.34 -1.97 41.33
CA GLU A 133 -22.33 -0.90 41.35
C GLU A 133 -22.24 0.01 40.11
N ASN A 134 -21.10 0.00 39.40
CA ASN A 134 -20.78 0.94 38.32
C ASN A 134 -20.69 0.25 36.95
N LEU A 135 -21.69 -0.57 36.60
CA LEU A 135 -21.68 -1.36 35.36
C LEU A 135 -21.56 -0.50 34.09
N GLN A 136 -22.17 0.69 34.08
CA GLN A 136 -22.22 1.53 32.87
C GLN A 136 -20.80 1.96 32.42
N ASP A 137 -19.92 2.29 33.36
CA ASP A 137 -18.52 2.66 33.11
C ASP A 137 -17.73 1.48 32.49
N LEU A 138 -18.12 0.24 32.80
CA LEU A 138 -17.43 -0.96 32.34
C LEU A 138 -17.94 -1.48 31.00
N LYS A 139 -19.07 -0.98 30.48
CA LYS A 139 -19.59 -1.43 29.18
C LYS A 139 -18.59 -1.11 28.06
N GLY A 140 -18.39 -2.08 27.15
CA GLY A 140 -17.38 -1.99 26.10
C GLY A 140 -15.95 -2.33 26.54
N THR A 141 -15.70 -2.51 27.85
CA THR A 141 -14.47 -3.13 28.35
C THR A 141 -14.46 -4.60 27.95
N LYS A 142 -13.28 -5.16 27.66
CA LYS A 142 -13.16 -6.56 27.23
C LYS A 142 -12.71 -7.46 28.38
N ILE A 143 -13.33 -8.62 28.51
CA ILE A 143 -12.92 -9.71 29.40
C ILE A 143 -12.28 -10.81 28.55
N GLN A 144 -11.10 -11.27 28.94
CA GLN A 144 -10.41 -12.40 28.33
C GLN A 144 -10.28 -13.55 29.32
N ILE A 145 -10.56 -14.75 28.83
CA ILE A 145 -10.29 -16.02 29.51
C ILE A 145 -8.97 -16.55 28.95
N LYS A 146 -7.93 -16.57 29.79
CA LYS A 146 -6.56 -16.90 29.39
C LYS A 146 -6.06 -18.19 30.05
N ASN A 147 -5.31 -18.97 29.30
CA ASN A 147 -4.50 -20.07 29.79
C ASN A 147 -3.02 -19.69 29.61
N GLY A 148 -2.44 -19.09 30.66
CA GLY A 148 -1.13 -18.43 30.57
C GLY A 148 -1.17 -17.34 29.50
N LYS A 149 -0.29 -17.45 28.49
CA LYS A 149 -0.19 -16.51 27.36
C LYS A 149 -1.32 -16.65 26.34
N HIS A 150 -1.99 -17.80 26.30
CA HIS A 150 -2.99 -18.09 25.27
C HIS A 150 -4.37 -17.54 25.67
N ILE A 151 -4.95 -16.67 24.84
CA ILE A 151 -6.34 -16.23 24.99
C ILE A 151 -7.25 -17.33 24.44
N VAL A 152 -8.06 -17.92 25.30
CA VAL A 152 -8.96 -19.03 24.96
C VAL A 152 -10.25 -18.50 24.37
N GLN A 153 -10.85 -17.51 25.04
CA GLN A 153 -12.00 -16.76 24.56
C GLN A 153 -11.96 -15.34 25.11
N GLU A 154 -12.68 -14.44 24.46
CA GLU A 154 -12.85 -13.06 24.91
C GLU A 154 -14.26 -12.55 24.60
N GLN A 155 -14.77 -11.66 25.44
CA GLN A 155 -16.10 -11.07 25.31
C GLN A 155 -16.07 -9.60 25.75
N PHE A 156 -16.95 -8.79 25.17
CA PHE A 156 -17.18 -7.43 25.66
C PHE A 156 -18.23 -7.43 26.78
N ILE A 157 -18.02 -6.58 27.78
CA ILE A 157 -19.00 -6.32 28.82
C ILE A 157 -20.15 -5.52 28.18
N GLN A 158 -21.33 -6.13 28.11
CA GLN A 158 -22.56 -5.48 27.67
C GLN A 158 -23.57 -5.36 28.81
N ASP A 159 -23.54 -6.34 29.72
CA ASP A 159 -24.42 -6.44 30.88
C ASP A 159 -23.65 -7.09 32.06
N LYS A 160 -24.30 -7.26 33.22
CA LYS A 160 -23.72 -7.90 34.40
C LYS A 160 -23.31 -9.35 34.17
N GLN A 161 -23.95 -10.04 33.24
CA GLN A 161 -23.67 -11.44 32.92
C GLN A 161 -22.86 -11.51 31.62
N VAL A 162 -21.71 -12.18 31.67
CA VAL A 162 -20.84 -12.40 30.50
C VAL A 162 -20.66 -13.89 30.29
N GLN A 163 -21.11 -14.39 29.13
CA GLN A 163 -21.18 -15.81 28.83
C GLN A 163 -20.01 -16.26 27.94
N PHE A 164 -19.40 -17.37 28.32
CA PHE A 164 -18.40 -18.09 27.54
C PHE A 164 -18.91 -19.49 27.28
N LYS A 165 -18.85 -19.94 26.03
CA LYS A 165 -19.48 -21.18 25.59
C LYS A 165 -18.44 -22.21 25.21
N ASN A 166 -18.65 -23.47 25.56
CA ASN A 166 -17.76 -24.56 25.16
C ASN A 166 -16.27 -24.30 25.51
N LEU A 167 -16.01 -23.81 26.73
CA LEU A 167 -14.64 -23.72 27.25
C LEU A 167 -14.17 -25.12 27.65
N PRO A 168 -12.95 -25.55 27.27
CA PRO A 168 -12.40 -26.79 27.80
C PRO A 168 -12.40 -26.81 29.33
N ASN A 169 -12.49 -27.99 29.93
CA ASN A 169 -12.32 -28.11 31.36
C ASN A 169 -10.93 -27.68 31.78
N GLY A 170 -10.84 -26.89 32.85
CA GLY A 170 -9.59 -26.26 33.22
C GLY A 170 -9.73 -25.11 34.20
N VAL A 171 -8.59 -24.52 34.52
CA VAL A 171 -8.48 -23.25 35.25
C VAL A 171 -8.00 -22.16 34.29
N TYR A 172 -8.54 -20.96 34.44
CA TYR A 172 -8.22 -19.84 33.55
C TYR A 172 -8.03 -18.55 34.33
N THR A 173 -7.10 -17.72 33.85
CA THR A 173 -6.95 -16.34 34.32
C THR A 173 -7.98 -15.48 33.62
N VAL A 174 -8.72 -14.69 34.40
CA VAL A 174 -9.63 -13.65 33.88
C VAL A 174 -8.85 -12.34 33.80
N ASN A 175 -8.75 -11.80 32.60
CA ASN A 175 -8.03 -10.55 32.34
C ASN A 175 -9.00 -9.51 31.78
N PHE A 176 -9.01 -8.32 32.36
CA PHE A 176 -9.82 -7.20 31.91
C PHE A 176 -8.95 -6.22 31.11
N ILE A 177 -9.42 -5.81 29.94
CA ILE A 177 -8.72 -4.88 29.05
C ILE A 177 -9.56 -3.62 28.86
N GLY A 178 -8.91 -2.48 29.10
CA GLY A 178 -9.42 -1.14 28.83
C GLY A 178 -8.77 -0.16 29.80
N ASP A 179 -8.51 1.07 29.35
CA ASP A 179 -7.89 2.11 30.20
C ASP A 179 -8.70 2.40 31.46
N ILE A 180 -10.02 2.21 31.39
CA ILE A 180 -10.93 2.33 32.53
C ILE A 180 -10.49 1.43 33.69
N MET A 181 -9.81 0.29 33.44
CA MET A 181 -9.35 -0.62 34.49
C MET A 181 -8.25 -0.03 35.39
N LYS A 182 -7.67 1.14 35.07
CA LYS A 182 -6.82 1.90 36.01
C LYS A 182 -7.62 2.44 37.21
N ASP A 183 -8.93 2.55 37.05
CA ASP A 183 -9.88 3.08 38.02
C ASP A 183 -10.67 1.99 38.76
N TYR A 184 -10.38 0.71 38.49
CA TYR A 184 -11.09 -0.43 39.09
C TYR A 184 -10.13 -1.48 39.65
N SER A 185 -10.56 -2.12 40.74
CA SER A 185 -9.88 -3.24 41.38
C SER A 185 -10.73 -4.51 41.20
N VAL A 186 -10.17 -5.51 40.53
CA VAL A 186 -10.79 -6.84 40.38
C VAL A 186 -10.34 -7.69 41.56
N LYS A 187 -11.28 -8.33 42.26
CA LYS A 187 -10.95 -9.16 43.43
C LYS A 187 -10.73 -10.63 43.09
N GLN A 188 -11.40 -11.13 42.05
CA GLN A 188 -11.27 -12.51 41.59
C GLN A 188 -10.67 -12.56 40.19
N HIS A 189 -9.50 -13.20 40.07
CA HIS A 189 -8.71 -13.22 38.84
C HIS A 189 -8.67 -14.59 38.16
N TYR A 190 -9.29 -15.61 38.74
CA TYR A 190 -9.28 -16.97 38.21
C TYR A 190 -10.68 -17.57 38.22
N VAL A 191 -10.96 -18.39 37.21
CA VAL A 191 -12.21 -19.13 37.03
C VAL A 191 -11.92 -20.58 36.69
N TYR A 192 -12.84 -21.46 37.04
CA TYR A 192 -12.70 -22.91 36.91
C TYR A 192 -13.87 -23.43 36.09
N VAL A 193 -13.56 -24.23 35.06
CA VAL A 193 -14.53 -24.93 34.23
C VAL A 193 -14.41 -26.41 34.58
N LYS A 194 -15.44 -26.93 35.24
CA LYS A 194 -15.49 -28.31 35.73
C LYS A 194 -16.70 -29.05 35.18
N GLU A 195 -17.88 -28.47 35.28
CA GLU A 195 -19.14 -29.11 34.88
C GLU A 195 -19.55 -28.65 33.48
N ALA A 196 -20.63 -29.22 32.93
CA ALA A 196 -21.20 -28.74 31.66
C ALA A 196 -21.69 -27.28 31.74
N LYS A 197 -22.07 -26.81 32.94
CA LYS A 197 -22.44 -25.43 33.22
C LYS A 197 -21.74 -24.95 34.49
N ASN A 198 -21.06 -23.82 34.40
CA ASN A 198 -20.26 -23.25 35.47
C ASN A 198 -20.65 -21.79 35.68
N GLN A 199 -20.50 -21.32 36.90
CA GLN A 199 -20.75 -19.93 37.26
C GLN A 199 -19.59 -19.38 38.06
N ALA A 200 -19.26 -18.13 37.82
CA ALA A 200 -18.31 -17.39 38.63
C ALA A 200 -18.85 -15.99 38.91
N LYS A 201 -18.66 -15.51 40.13
CA LYS A 201 -18.99 -14.13 40.51
C LYS A 201 -17.69 -13.38 40.71
N ILE A 202 -17.48 -12.29 39.97
CA ILE A 202 -16.25 -11.49 40.03
C ILE A 202 -16.57 -10.12 40.63
N PRO A 203 -16.13 -9.85 41.87
CA PRO A 203 -16.24 -8.53 42.47
C PRO A 203 -15.30 -7.54 41.80
N ILE A 204 -15.87 -6.40 41.39
CA ILE A 204 -15.16 -5.29 40.77
C ILE A 204 -15.53 -3.99 41.50
N GLU A 205 -14.55 -3.48 42.23
CA GLU A 205 -14.69 -2.27 43.04
C GLU A 205 -14.12 -1.07 42.28
N ASN A 206 -14.81 0.06 42.39
CA ASN A 206 -14.29 1.34 41.91
C ASN A 206 -13.17 1.80 42.85
N SER A 207 -12.01 2.11 42.27
CA SER A 207 -10.81 2.56 42.97
C SER A 207 -10.37 3.96 42.52
N LYS A 208 -11.27 4.82 42.00
CA LYS A 208 -10.97 6.21 41.59
C LYS A 208 -10.50 7.10 42.75
N LYS A 209 -10.74 6.69 44.00
CA LYS A 209 -10.35 7.42 45.20
C LYS A 209 -9.26 6.67 45.94
N THR A 210 -8.35 7.43 46.54
CA THR A 210 -7.23 6.88 47.32
C THR A 210 -7.62 6.65 48.77
N ASP A 211 -7.01 5.64 49.40
CA ASP A 211 -7.06 5.47 50.85
C ASP A 211 -6.01 6.31 51.59
N LEU A 212 -5.08 6.97 50.88
CA LEU A 212 -4.06 7.82 51.51
C LEU A 212 -4.65 9.09 52.13
N THR A 213 -5.85 9.52 51.71
CA THR A 213 -6.58 10.61 52.37
C THR A 213 -7.26 10.15 53.66
N ASN A 214 -7.36 8.84 53.91
CA ASN A 214 -8.02 8.34 55.10
C ASN A 214 -7.22 8.68 56.36
N GLN A 215 -7.95 8.95 57.43
CA GLN A 215 -7.40 9.36 58.72
C GLN A 215 -7.96 8.50 59.82
N LYS A 216 -7.13 8.32 60.85
CA LYS A 216 -7.42 7.52 62.03
C LYS A 216 -7.25 8.38 63.26
N ILE A 217 -8.28 8.45 64.09
CA ILE A 217 -8.28 9.13 65.38
C ILE A 217 -8.61 8.12 66.47
N LYS A 218 -7.69 7.93 67.41
CA LYS A 218 -7.85 7.00 68.54
C LYS A 218 -8.28 7.74 69.78
N PHE A 219 -9.24 7.15 70.49
CA PHE A 219 -9.75 7.64 71.76
C PHE A 219 -9.18 6.78 72.88
N LEU A 220 -8.43 7.39 73.79
CA LEU A 220 -7.79 6.70 74.91
C LEU A 220 -8.52 6.98 76.23
N GLY A 221 -8.73 5.91 76.99
CA GLY A 221 -9.40 5.87 78.27
C GLY A 221 -8.41 5.94 79.44
N LEU A 222 -8.87 5.50 80.61
CA LEU A 222 -8.02 5.32 81.79
C LEU A 222 -6.80 4.45 81.46
N GLY A 223 -5.61 4.86 81.92
CA GLY A 223 -4.36 4.13 81.66
C GLY A 223 -3.89 4.15 80.20
N ASN A 224 -4.40 5.09 79.39
CA ASN A 224 -4.13 5.21 77.94
C ASN A 224 -4.58 4.00 77.13
N VAL A 225 -5.53 3.22 77.64
CA VAL A 225 -6.11 2.09 76.91
C VAL A 225 -7.04 2.62 75.82
N GLN A 226 -6.84 2.20 74.57
CA GLN A 226 -7.72 2.60 73.46
C GLN A 226 -9.12 1.99 73.66
N PHE A 227 -10.13 2.85 73.80
CA PHE A 227 -11.52 2.40 73.96
C PHE A 227 -12.36 2.60 72.69
N ALA A 228 -11.96 3.53 71.81
CA ALA A 228 -12.61 3.73 70.52
C ALA A 228 -11.63 4.21 69.43
N GLU A 229 -12.03 4.08 68.17
CA GLU A 229 -11.31 4.54 66.98
C GLU A 229 -12.29 5.10 65.96
N PHE A 230 -12.03 6.31 65.47
CA PHE A 230 -12.73 6.88 64.32
C PHE A 230 -11.82 6.81 63.09
N ASN A 231 -12.33 6.25 62.00
CA ASN A 231 -11.67 6.19 60.70
C ASN A 231 -12.52 6.88 59.64
N THR A 232 -11.88 7.64 58.76
CA THR A 232 -12.52 8.12 57.54
C THR A 232 -12.30 7.10 56.41
N ASN A 233 -13.29 6.90 55.55
CA ASN A 233 -13.19 6.09 54.34
C ASN A 233 -13.70 6.90 53.15
N MET A 234 -12.79 7.56 52.45
CA MET A 234 -13.15 8.45 51.34
C MET A 234 -13.56 7.70 50.08
N GLN A 235 -13.08 6.47 49.89
CA GLN A 235 -13.53 5.61 48.80
C GLN A 235 -15.03 5.34 48.87
N LYS A 236 -15.54 5.07 50.08
CA LYS A 236 -16.96 4.80 50.33
C LYS A 236 -17.77 6.02 50.77
N GLU A 237 -17.13 7.18 50.94
CA GLU A 237 -17.76 8.39 51.51
C GLU A 237 -18.41 8.12 52.88
N GLN A 238 -17.67 7.41 53.74
CA GLN A 238 -18.12 6.95 55.04
C GLN A 238 -17.17 7.37 56.17
N GLY A 239 -17.74 7.59 57.34
CA GLY A 239 -17.04 7.59 58.61
C GLY A 239 -17.35 6.30 59.37
N VAL A 240 -16.35 5.74 60.06
CA VAL A 240 -16.48 4.50 60.81
C VAL A 240 -16.00 4.75 62.24
N LEU A 241 -16.90 4.69 63.21
CA LEU A 241 -16.57 4.71 64.63
C LEU A 241 -16.62 3.28 65.19
N SER A 242 -15.50 2.78 65.69
CA SER A 242 -15.40 1.48 66.36
C SER A 242 -15.16 1.68 67.85
N ILE A 243 -16.05 1.16 68.70
CA ILE A 243 -15.95 1.22 70.16
C ILE A 243 -15.69 -0.19 70.70
N PHE A 244 -14.57 -0.35 71.41
CA PHE A 244 -14.06 -1.65 71.87
C PHE A 244 -14.30 -1.90 73.36
N ALA A 245 -14.45 -0.85 74.18
CA ALA A 245 -14.61 -0.98 75.63
C ALA A 245 -15.87 -0.27 76.14
N THR A 246 -16.57 -0.96 77.04
CA THR A 246 -17.79 -0.47 77.69
C THR A 246 -17.51 0.64 78.69
N ASP A 247 -16.35 0.61 79.35
CA ASP A 247 -16.00 1.57 80.41
C ASP A 247 -14.71 2.33 80.05
N PRO A 248 -14.80 3.41 79.25
CA PRO A 248 -13.65 4.20 78.84
C PRO A 248 -12.85 4.74 80.02
N HIS A 249 -13.54 5.22 81.06
CA HIS A 249 -12.89 5.82 82.22
C HIS A 249 -13.83 5.84 83.44
N VAL A 250 -13.70 4.82 84.31
CA VAL A 250 -14.62 4.57 85.44
C VAL A 250 -14.84 5.76 86.39
N TYR A 251 -13.84 6.62 86.62
CA TYR A 251 -13.98 7.79 87.50
C TYR A 251 -14.95 8.87 86.98
N PHE A 252 -15.35 8.80 85.71
CA PHE A 252 -16.37 9.70 85.16
C PHE A 252 -17.79 9.14 85.32
N GLY A 253 -17.97 7.88 85.70
CA GLY A 253 -19.29 7.28 85.89
C GLY A 253 -20.21 7.49 84.68
N GLN A 254 -21.44 7.92 84.93
CA GLN A 254 -22.44 8.21 83.88
C GLN A 254 -22.26 9.58 83.21
N ASN A 255 -21.19 10.33 83.54
CA ASN A 255 -20.90 11.60 82.86
C ASN A 255 -20.27 11.36 81.49
N LEU A 256 -20.47 12.32 80.58
CA LEU A 256 -19.83 12.31 79.27
C LEU A 256 -18.31 12.26 79.42
N TYR A 257 -17.67 11.36 78.66
CA TYR A 257 -16.22 11.27 78.59
C TYR A 257 -15.69 11.64 77.20
N ALA A 258 -16.39 11.22 76.13
CA ALA A 258 -16.12 11.65 74.77
C ALA A 258 -17.39 11.69 73.92
N ALA A 259 -17.40 12.50 72.86
CA ALA A 259 -18.48 12.51 71.88
C ALA A 259 -17.92 12.73 70.47
N ILE A 260 -18.67 12.24 69.48
CA ILE A 260 -18.48 12.62 68.08
C ILE A 260 -19.82 13.11 67.52
N GLU A 261 -19.76 14.17 66.74
CA GLU A 261 -20.88 14.71 65.97
C GLU A 261 -20.41 15.02 64.56
N VAL A 262 -21.20 14.64 63.57
CA VAL A 262 -20.92 14.90 62.16
C VAL A 262 -22.10 15.64 61.56
N LYS A 263 -21.81 16.74 60.87
CA LYS A 263 -22.77 17.61 60.20
C LYS A 263 -22.52 17.65 58.70
N ASP A 264 -23.59 17.67 57.92
CA ASP A 264 -23.53 17.90 56.47
C ASP A 264 -23.17 19.37 56.14
N THR A 265 -23.13 19.69 54.84
CA THR A 265 -22.78 21.04 54.36
C THR A 265 -23.88 22.08 54.63
N GLN A 266 -25.10 21.65 54.96
CA GLN A 266 -26.21 22.52 55.38
C GLN A 266 -26.24 22.72 56.91
N GLY A 267 -25.41 21.98 57.66
CA GLY A 267 -25.33 22.03 59.11
C GLY A 267 -26.25 21.03 59.84
N ASN A 268 -26.93 20.13 59.11
CA ASN A 268 -27.75 19.09 59.73
C ASN A 268 -26.86 17.99 60.33
N VAL A 269 -27.21 17.49 61.51
CA VAL A 269 -26.49 16.38 62.14
C VAL A 269 -26.82 15.08 61.41
N VAL A 270 -25.80 14.47 60.77
CA VAL A 270 -25.92 13.18 60.06
C VAL A 270 -25.50 12.00 60.93
N TYR A 271 -24.70 12.24 61.97
CA TYR A 271 -24.32 11.24 62.95
C TYR A 271 -23.95 11.88 64.28
N GLN A 272 -24.31 11.24 65.39
CA GLN A 272 -23.89 11.64 66.72
C GLN A 272 -23.74 10.40 67.62
N ASN A 273 -22.68 10.37 68.42
CA ASN A 273 -22.48 9.35 69.44
C ASN A 273 -21.87 9.99 70.69
N ARG A 274 -22.48 9.72 71.86
CA ARG A 274 -22.03 10.21 73.16
C ARG A 274 -21.58 9.01 73.99
N MET A 275 -20.34 9.07 74.47
CA MET A 275 -19.66 7.99 75.19
C MET A 275 -19.40 8.45 76.63
N ASN A 276 -20.11 7.87 77.58
CA ASN A 276 -19.95 8.14 79.01
C ASN A 276 -18.71 7.43 79.60
N GLY A 277 -18.34 7.75 80.85
CA GLY A 277 -17.23 7.10 81.55
C GLY A 277 -17.40 5.60 81.77
N ILE A 278 -18.65 5.13 81.92
CA ILE A 278 -19.05 3.72 82.04
C ILE A 278 -20.29 3.42 81.18
N GLY A 279 -20.50 2.14 80.83
CA GLY A 279 -21.73 1.67 80.20
C GLY A 279 -21.91 2.05 78.72
N VAL A 280 -20.83 2.34 78.00
CA VAL A 280 -20.85 2.67 76.56
C VAL A 280 -21.15 1.43 75.72
N LYS A 281 -22.01 1.58 74.72
CA LYS A 281 -22.30 0.50 73.77
C LYS A 281 -21.11 0.25 72.83
N THR A 282 -20.55 -0.95 72.88
CA THR A 282 -19.49 -1.38 71.95
C THR A 282 -20.06 -1.75 70.59
N GLY A 283 -19.22 -1.69 69.55
CA GLY A 283 -19.58 -2.03 68.17
C GLY A 283 -18.92 -1.13 67.14
N THR A 284 -19.20 -1.42 65.87
CA THR A 284 -18.78 -0.62 64.72
C THR A 284 -19.99 0.11 64.15
N PHE A 285 -19.85 1.42 63.97
CA PHE A 285 -20.90 2.30 63.52
C PHE A 285 -20.43 3.02 62.25
N GLU A 286 -21.08 2.72 61.12
CA GLU A 286 -20.81 3.36 59.83
C GLU A 286 -21.85 4.45 59.56
N PHE A 287 -21.40 5.59 59.02
CA PHE A 287 -22.26 6.73 58.69
C PHE A 287 -21.72 7.49 57.48
N SER A 288 -22.55 8.31 56.83
CA SER A 288 -22.13 9.08 55.66
C SER A 288 -21.15 10.20 56.06
N LEU A 289 -20.07 10.33 55.32
CA LEU A 289 -19.07 11.38 55.48
C LEU A 289 -18.54 11.79 54.11
N LYS A 290 -18.88 12.99 53.67
CA LYS A 290 -18.52 13.53 52.35
C LYS A 290 -17.61 14.74 52.47
N GLU A 291 -17.04 15.15 51.34
CA GLU A 291 -16.35 16.44 51.26
C GLU A 291 -17.27 17.59 51.69
N GLY A 292 -16.72 18.51 52.48
CA GLY A 292 -17.43 19.64 53.09
C GLY A 292 -18.07 19.33 54.44
N TYR A 293 -18.23 18.07 54.83
CA TYR A 293 -18.84 17.71 56.11
C TYR A 293 -17.96 18.15 57.28
N ARG A 294 -18.60 18.53 58.38
CA ARG A 294 -17.93 18.97 59.61
C ARG A 294 -17.97 17.85 60.65
N ILE A 295 -16.82 17.54 61.23
CA ILE A 295 -16.68 16.58 62.31
C ILE A 295 -16.30 17.33 63.58
N GLN A 296 -17.04 17.12 64.66
CA GLN A 296 -16.72 17.64 65.99
C GLN A 296 -16.48 16.46 66.92
N ILE A 297 -15.30 16.42 67.53
CA ILE A 297 -14.98 15.43 68.56
C ILE A 297 -14.74 16.18 69.87
N GLU A 298 -15.49 15.80 70.90
CA GLU A 298 -15.28 16.23 72.27
C GLU A 298 -14.57 15.12 73.04
N HIS A 299 -13.52 15.44 73.78
CA HIS A 299 -12.86 14.55 74.71
C HIS A 299 -12.53 15.30 76.00
N VAL A 300 -13.02 14.81 77.14
CA VAL A 300 -12.86 15.52 78.43
C VAL A 300 -11.40 15.67 78.84
N GLU A 301 -10.58 14.70 78.46
CA GLU A 301 -9.11 14.71 78.58
C GLU A 301 -8.46 14.82 77.18
N PRO A 302 -8.32 16.00 76.58
CA PRO A 302 -7.98 16.13 75.16
C PRO A 302 -6.60 15.58 74.75
N SER A 303 -5.67 15.44 75.70
CA SER A 303 -4.38 14.78 75.48
C SER A 303 -4.48 13.26 75.25
N ARG A 304 -5.65 12.66 75.46
CA ARG A 304 -5.94 11.24 75.22
C ARG A 304 -6.60 10.99 73.85
N LEU A 305 -6.69 12.01 73.01
CA LEU A 305 -7.10 11.87 71.62
C LEU A 305 -5.86 11.90 70.73
N THR A 306 -5.60 10.85 69.95
CA THR A 306 -4.35 10.71 69.18
C THR A 306 -4.59 10.43 67.71
N THR A 307 -3.75 11.00 66.86
CA THR A 307 -3.73 10.81 65.40
C THR A 307 -2.35 11.17 64.86
N ASP A 308 -2.03 10.77 63.62
CA ASP A 308 -0.78 11.14 62.95
C ASP A 308 -0.81 12.57 62.38
N GLU A 309 -1.97 13.23 62.42
CA GLU A 309 -2.21 14.55 61.82
C GLU A 309 -2.62 15.60 62.86
N ALA A 310 -3.04 16.79 62.41
CA ALA A 310 -3.27 17.92 63.32
C ALA A 310 -4.49 17.72 64.24
N ILE A 311 -4.20 17.72 65.54
CA ILE A 311 -5.18 17.65 66.62
C ILE A 311 -4.76 18.52 67.80
N SER A 312 -5.71 19.27 68.38
CA SER A 312 -5.46 20.00 69.63
C SER A 312 -5.58 19.05 70.81
N VAL A 313 -4.46 18.87 71.51
CA VAL A 313 -4.39 18.10 72.77
C VAL A 313 -4.75 18.94 74.01
N ARG A 314 -5.07 20.23 73.82
CA ARG A 314 -5.40 21.18 74.90
C ARG A 314 -6.89 21.51 74.95
N GLU A 315 -7.53 21.55 73.79
CA GLU A 315 -8.94 21.89 73.68
C GLU A 315 -9.81 20.64 73.79
N ARG A 316 -10.83 20.70 74.65
CA ARG A 316 -11.80 19.60 74.79
C ARG A 316 -12.53 19.30 73.50
N MET A 317 -12.77 20.32 72.67
CA MET A 317 -13.50 20.18 71.41
C MET A 317 -12.58 20.46 70.23
N ASN A 318 -12.40 19.47 69.38
CA ASN A 318 -11.74 19.60 68.09
C ASN A 318 -12.79 19.59 66.98
N THR A 319 -12.65 20.51 66.01
CA THR A 319 -13.54 20.59 64.86
C THR A 319 -12.73 20.49 63.58
N TRP A 320 -13.14 19.63 62.67
CA TRP A 320 -12.54 19.48 61.36
C TRP A 320 -13.56 19.64 60.24
N THR A 321 -13.11 20.08 59.07
CA THR A 321 -13.83 19.91 57.82
C THR A 321 -13.16 18.82 56.99
N MET A 322 -13.96 17.89 56.46
CA MET A 322 -13.49 16.92 55.48
C MET A 322 -13.28 17.62 54.14
N THR A 323 -12.08 17.52 53.58
CA THR A 323 -11.73 18.05 52.25
C THR A 323 -11.30 16.92 51.34
N LYS A 324 -11.15 17.17 50.03
CA LYS A 324 -10.57 16.20 49.09
C LYS A 324 -9.15 15.73 49.45
N TRP A 325 -8.41 16.43 50.31
CA TRP A 325 -7.06 16.05 50.75
C TRP A 325 -7.01 15.38 52.13
N GLY A 326 -8.12 15.39 52.87
CA GLY A 326 -8.20 14.93 54.27
C GLY A 326 -8.90 15.94 55.17
N LEU A 327 -8.81 15.75 56.48
CA LEU A 327 -9.37 16.64 57.50
C LEU A 327 -8.51 17.90 57.67
N VAL A 328 -9.18 19.04 57.70
CA VAL A 328 -8.59 20.34 58.09
C VAL A 328 -9.14 20.73 59.45
N ASN A 329 -8.27 20.82 60.44
CA ASN A 329 -8.62 21.26 61.79
C ASN A 329 -8.88 22.78 61.80
N HIS A 330 -10.02 23.21 62.36
CA HIS A 330 -10.43 24.62 62.35
C HIS A 330 -9.55 25.49 63.24
N GLN A 331 -9.00 24.94 64.32
CA GLN A 331 -8.15 25.68 65.25
C GLN A 331 -6.68 25.71 64.81
N LEU A 332 -6.16 24.57 64.37
CA LEU A 332 -4.75 24.42 64.00
C LEU A 332 -4.46 24.77 62.54
N GLN A 333 -5.49 24.80 61.69
CA GLN A 333 -5.39 25.16 60.27
C GLN A 333 -4.25 24.41 59.54
N ASN A 334 -4.19 23.09 59.70
CA ASN A 334 -3.20 22.29 59.01
C ASN A 334 -3.37 22.35 57.50
N ASP A 335 -2.24 22.21 56.80
CA ASP A 335 -2.23 22.06 55.36
C ASP A 335 -2.46 20.59 55.00
N ALA A 336 -3.74 20.25 54.79
CA ALA A 336 -4.14 18.88 54.44
C ALA A 336 -3.50 18.39 53.14
N GLN A 337 -3.15 19.28 52.20
CA GLN A 337 -2.45 18.87 50.98
C GLN A 337 -1.02 18.44 51.31
N GLN A 338 -0.32 19.18 52.17
CA GLN A 338 1.03 18.80 52.61
C GLN A 338 1.03 17.53 53.45
N ASP A 339 -0.01 17.30 54.25
CA ASP A 339 -0.17 16.05 55.00
C ASP A 339 -0.40 14.85 54.05
N LEU A 340 -1.21 15.03 52.99
CA LEU A 340 -1.34 14.03 51.92
C LEU A 340 -0.02 13.80 51.18
N ILE A 341 0.75 14.86 50.88
CA ILE A 341 2.06 14.76 50.24
C ILE A 341 3.04 13.93 51.07
N LYS A 342 3.06 14.08 52.41
CA LYS A 342 3.89 13.24 53.29
C LYS A 342 3.53 11.76 53.15
N LYS A 343 2.23 11.44 53.10
CA LYS A 343 1.74 10.07 52.89
C LYS A 343 2.08 9.54 51.51
N ILE A 344 1.93 10.34 50.46
CA ILE A 344 2.35 10.01 49.09
C ILE A 344 3.85 9.68 49.06
N ASN A 345 4.68 10.47 49.73
CA ASN A 345 6.12 10.21 49.82
C ASN A 345 6.42 8.88 50.51
N ALA A 346 5.89 8.69 51.72
CA ALA A 346 6.11 7.47 52.48
C ALA A 346 5.62 6.21 51.74
N TYR A 347 4.49 6.32 51.04
CA TYR A 347 3.92 5.22 50.28
C TYR A 347 4.67 4.97 48.96
N GLY A 348 4.90 6.02 48.17
CA GLY A 348 5.57 5.94 46.86
C GLY A 348 7.02 5.50 46.96
N ASP A 349 7.78 5.99 47.95
CA ASP A 349 9.19 5.62 48.13
C ASP A 349 9.34 4.13 48.47
N VAL A 350 8.41 3.54 49.24
CA VAL A 350 8.36 2.08 49.49
C VAL A 350 8.09 1.32 48.20
N LEU A 351 7.14 1.76 47.38
CA LEU A 351 6.81 1.09 46.12
C LEU A 351 7.96 1.13 45.10
N VAL A 352 8.73 2.24 45.05
CA VAL A 352 9.90 2.36 44.16
C VAL A 352 11.02 1.39 44.56
N GLN A 353 11.21 1.14 45.86
CA GLN A 353 12.26 0.25 46.35
C GLN A 353 11.95 -1.23 46.12
N ASP A 354 10.67 -1.59 45.96
CA ASP A 354 10.25 -2.96 45.68
C ASP A 354 10.36 -3.27 44.17
N LYS A 355 11.46 -3.94 43.80
CA LYS A 355 11.72 -4.39 42.42
C LYS A 355 10.65 -5.32 41.86
N ASN A 356 9.90 -6.02 42.71
CA ASN A 356 8.81 -6.88 42.24
C ASN A 356 7.59 -6.04 41.85
N ILE A 357 7.42 -4.85 42.43
CA ILE A 357 6.32 -3.93 42.13
C ILE A 357 6.63 -3.09 40.89
N SER A 358 7.86 -2.59 40.75
CA SER A 358 8.23 -1.67 39.66
C SER A 358 7.88 -2.23 38.28
N ASP A 359 8.15 -3.52 38.05
CA ASP A 359 8.03 -4.17 36.75
C ASP A 359 6.61 -4.62 36.38
N ILE A 360 5.68 -4.60 37.34
CA ILE A 360 4.29 -5.00 37.12
C ILE A 360 3.51 -3.82 36.57
N ALA A 361 2.76 -4.03 35.49
CA ALA A 361 1.93 -2.98 34.89
C ALA A 361 0.89 -2.45 35.89
N LEU A 362 0.63 -1.13 35.84
CA LEU A 362 -0.32 -0.41 36.70
C LEU A 362 -1.67 -1.13 36.85
N ILE A 363 -2.20 -1.70 35.76
CA ILE A 363 -3.52 -2.36 35.75
C ILE A 363 -3.62 -3.57 36.69
N TYR A 364 -2.50 -4.21 37.04
CA TYR A 364 -2.46 -5.41 37.87
C TYR A 364 -2.24 -5.15 39.38
N LEU A 365 -1.87 -3.92 39.77
CA LEU A 365 -1.56 -3.59 41.16
C LEU A 365 -2.47 -2.49 41.69
N THR A 366 -3.16 -2.80 42.80
CA THR A 366 -4.02 -1.82 43.48
C THR A 366 -3.17 -0.74 44.15
N GLU A 367 -1.96 -1.08 44.58
CA GLU A 367 -0.99 -0.20 45.25
C GLU A 367 -0.57 0.95 44.33
N LYS A 368 -0.20 0.62 43.09
CA LYS A 368 0.18 1.63 42.08
C LYS A 368 -1.02 2.52 41.71
N LYS A 369 -2.22 1.95 41.59
CA LYS A 369 -3.45 2.72 41.35
C LYS A 369 -3.72 3.68 42.50
N ASN A 370 -3.61 3.20 43.75
CA ASN A 370 -3.83 4.00 44.95
C ASN A 370 -2.87 5.21 45.02
N LEU A 371 -1.58 5.01 44.71
CA LEU A 371 -0.60 6.09 44.60
C LEU A 371 -0.95 7.08 43.48
N LEU A 372 -1.27 6.57 42.28
CA LEU A 372 -1.63 7.41 41.13
C LEU A 372 -2.83 8.30 41.44
N HIS A 373 -3.87 7.74 42.06
CA HIS A 373 -5.07 8.48 42.44
C HIS A 373 -4.80 9.52 43.52
N ALA A 374 -3.92 9.23 44.48
CA ALA A 374 -3.48 10.22 45.46
C ALA A 374 -2.73 11.40 44.81
N ILE A 375 -1.81 11.13 43.90
CA ILE A 375 -1.07 12.16 43.17
C ILE A 375 -2.04 13.01 42.32
N ASN A 376 -3.03 12.39 41.69
CA ASN A 376 -4.03 13.07 40.88
C ASN A 376 -4.95 14.01 41.67
N LEU A 377 -5.05 13.86 43.00
CA LEU A 377 -5.81 14.77 43.87
C LEU A 377 -5.07 16.08 44.18
N LEU A 378 -3.74 16.11 44.02
CA LEU A 378 -2.94 17.30 44.28
C LEU A 378 -3.28 18.44 43.31
N ASP A 379 -2.90 19.67 43.65
CA ASP A 379 -2.94 20.77 42.67
C ASP A 379 -2.01 20.49 41.47
N GLU A 380 -2.20 21.22 40.37
CA GLU A 380 -1.46 20.96 39.13
C GLU A 380 0.06 21.00 39.29
N LYS A 381 0.58 21.91 40.12
CA LYS A 381 2.02 22.03 40.34
C LYS A 381 2.57 20.76 41.00
N ASN A 382 2.02 20.40 42.16
CA ASN A 382 2.47 19.24 42.92
C ASN A 382 2.15 17.95 42.16
N LYS A 383 0.98 17.84 41.53
CA LYS A 383 0.61 16.69 40.70
C LYS A 383 1.68 16.39 39.64
N ASN A 384 2.11 17.40 38.89
CA ASN A 384 3.13 17.21 37.85
C ASN A 384 4.48 16.80 38.46
N GLU A 385 4.91 17.45 39.55
CA GLU A 385 6.14 17.10 40.26
C GLU A 385 6.14 15.63 40.73
N TYR A 386 5.03 15.17 41.30
CA TYR A 386 4.94 13.83 41.86
C TYR A 386 4.68 12.74 40.81
N LEU A 387 3.99 13.06 39.71
CA LEU A 387 3.93 12.17 38.54
C LEU A 387 5.33 11.96 37.95
N ASP A 388 6.15 13.00 37.87
CA ASP A 388 7.54 12.90 37.41
C ASP A 388 8.42 12.14 38.42
N LYS A 389 8.30 12.45 39.73
CA LYS A 389 9.06 11.76 40.80
C LYS A 389 8.83 10.24 40.77
N TYR A 390 7.58 9.81 40.64
CA TYR A 390 7.19 8.40 40.65
C TYR A 390 6.95 7.81 39.27
N LYS A 391 7.41 8.50 38.22
CA LYS A 391 7.20 8.14 36.81
C LYS A 391 7.54 6.68 36.51
N ALA A 392 8.63 6.15 37.06
CA ALA A 392 9.05 4.75 36.88
C ALA A 392 8.01 3.71 37.35
N LEU A 393 7.09 4.07 38.26
CA LEU A 393 6.00 3.19 38.69
C LEU A 393 4.83 3.17 37.71
N PHE A 394 4.65 4.26 36.94
CA PHE A 394 3.49 4.48 36.06
C PHE A 394 3.80 4.28 34.58
N ASP A 395 5.07 4.47 34.19
CA ASP A 395 5.55 4.22 32.85
C ASP A 395 5.42 2.73 32.50
N ALA A 396 5.05 2.47 31.24
CA ALA A 396 5.18 1.12 30.69
C ALA A 396 6.65 0.68 30.78
N PRO A 397 6.93 -0.61 31.03
CA PRO A 397 8.31 -1.08 31.20
C PRO A 397 9.18 -0.59 30.04
N ASN A 398 10.29 0.10 30.34
CA ASN A 398 11.27 0.41 29.31
C ASN A 398 11.91 -0.92 28.87
N TYR A 399 11.61 -1.33 27.64
CA TYR A 399 12.06 -2.60 27.12
C TYR A 399 13.44 -2.53 26.44
N GLY A 400 14.14 -1.38 26.46
CA GLY A 400 15.46 -1.17 25.84
C GLY A 400 15.40 -0.47 24.48
N ASP A 401 16.55 -0.34 23.81
CA ASP A 401 16.68 0.53 22.62
C ASP A 401 16.54 -0.20 21.29
N ASN A 402 16.89 -1.49 21.20
CA ASN A 402 16.84 -2.25 19.96
C ASN A 402 15.89 -3.44 20.04
N PHE A 403 14.99 -3.55 19.07
CA PHE A 403 13.98 -4.61 19.01
C PHE A 403 14.06 -5.38 17.71
N LYS A 404 13.85 -6.69 17.81
CA LYS A 404 13.73 -7.58 16.66
C LYS A 404 12.36 -8.22 16.63
N PHE A 405 11.66 -8.01 15.52
CA PHE A 405 10.43 -8.69 15.16
C PHE A 405 10.79 -9.81 14.19
N THR A 406 10.33 -11.03 14.44
CA THR A 406 10.53 -12.19 13.56
C THR A 406 9.15 -12.71 13.18
N LEU A 407 8.82 -12.63 11.89
CA LEU A 407 7.53 -13.04 11.34
C LEU A 407 7.70 -14.39 10.66
N GLN A 408 7.01 -15.40 11.19
CA GLN A 408 7.11 -16.79 10.80
C GLN A 408 5.84 -17.28 10.08
N GLY A 409 6.08 -18.10 9.08
CA GLY A 409 5.10 -18.70 8.22
C GLY A 409 4.80 -20.16 8.55
N LEU A 410 4.26 -20.87 7.57
CA LEU A 410 4.06 -22.31 7.61
C LEU A 410 5.37 -23.02 7.99
N GLY A 411 5.30 -23.95 8.94
CA GLY A 411 6.48 -24.68 9.44
C GLY A 411 7.50 -23.82 10.20
N ASN A 412 7.08 -22.65 10.69
CA ASN A 412 7.92 -21.65 11.38
C ASN A 412 9.01 -21.02 10.49
N ALA A 413 8.88 -21.11 9.17
CA ALA A 413 9.81 -20.48 8.23
C ALA A 413 9.74 -18.95 8.37
N VAL A 414 10.87 -18.29 8.60
CA VAL A 414 10.91 -16.83 8.72
C VAL A 414 10.75 -16.21 7.33
N PHE A 415 9.62 -15.56 7.06
CA PHE A 415 9.39 -14.87 5.79
C PHE A 415 9.75 -13.38 5.87
N ALA A 416 9.79 -12.79 7.07
CA ALA A 416 10.25 -11.43 7.27
C ALA A 416 10.82 -11.20 8.69
N THR A 417 11.70 -10.22 8.83
CA THR A 417 12.11 -9.66 10.12
C THR A 417 12.01 -8.14 10.11
N MET A 418 11.86 -7.54 11.28
CA MET A 418 11.96 -6.09 11.45
C MET A 418 12.98 -5.79 12.55
N ASP A 419 14.00 -5.03 12.22
CA ASP A 419 15.04 -4.59 13.16
C ASP A 419 14.80 -3.10 13.45
N LEU A 420 14.36 -2.80 14.66
CA LEU A 420 14.03 -1.45 15.14
C LEU A 420 15.13 -0.96 16.06
N SER A 421 15.71 0.20 15.76
CA SER A 421 16.56 0.96 16.68
C SER A 421 15.87 2.26 17.05
N THR A 422 15.56 2.41 18.34
CA THR A 422 14.92 3.63 18.88
C THR A 422 15.92 4.77 19.04
N LYS A 423 17.20 4.44 19.31
CA LYS A 423 18.31 5.39 19.36
C LYS A 423 18.64 5.99 17.99
N GLU A 424 18.79 5.13 16.97
CA GLU A 424 19.06 5.57 15.59
C GLU A 424 17.79 6.05 14.86
N ARG A 425 16.62 5.90 15.52
CA ARG A 425 15.29 6.22 14.99
C ARG A 425 15.07 5.63 13.60
N GLN A 426 15.30 4.33 13.48
CA GLN A 426 15.22 3.62 12.21
C GLN A 426 14.60 2.24 12.40
N LEU A 427 13.69 1.89 11.50
CA LEU A 427 13.14 0.56 11.34
C LEU A 427 13.64 -0.02 10.01
N THR A 428 14.24 -1.20 10.04
CA THR A 428 14.58 -1.96 8.83
C THR A 428 13.66 -3.16 8.72
N VAL A 429 12.91 -3.27 7.62
CA VAL A 429 12.01 -4.40 7.34
C VAL A 429 12.67 -5.28 6.28
N ASN A 430 13.13 -6.46 6.70
CA ASN A 430 13.76 -7.44 5.83
C ASN A 430 12.73 -8.48 5.40
N THR A 431 12.51 -8.61 4.09
CA THR A 431 11.71 -9.69 3.50
C THR A 431 12.65 -10.79 3.03
N ASN A 432 12.35 -12.04 3.38
CA ASN A 432 13.07 -13.21 2.89
C ASN A 432 12.41 -13.76 1.62
N LYS A 433 13.19 -14.48 0.80
CA LYS A 433 12.64 -15.23 -0.33
C LYS A 433 11.82 -16.42 0.17
N ALA A 434 10.53 -16.23 0.38
CA ALA A 434 9.63 -17.22 0.96
C ALA A 434 8.17 -16.99 0.55
N THR A 435 7.36 -18.04 0.70
CA THR A 435 5.89 -17.97 0.70
C THR A 435 5.44 -18.06 2.15
N PRO A 436 4.83 -17.01 2.75
CA PRO A 436 4.53 -16.99 4.18
C PRO A 436 3.68 -18.18 4.63
N HIS A 437 2.55 -18.44 4.01
CA HIS A 437 1.68 -19.55 4.40
C HIS A 437 0.75 -19.99 3.27
N LEU A 438 1.08 -21.09 2.58
CA LEU A 438 0.39 -21.54 1.36
C LEU A 438 -1.15 -21.68 1.51
N TYR A 439 -1.64 -22.04 2.70
CA TYR A 439 -3.07 -22.22 2.97
C TYR A 439 -3.85 -20.92 3.26
N PHE A 440 -3.20 -19.76 3.29
CA PHE A 440 -3.85 -18.45 3.45
C PHE A 440 -3.88 -17.74 2.08
N ALA A 441 -5.05 -17.71 1.44
CA ALA A 441 -5.23 -16.94 0.20
C ALA A 441 -5.25 -15.42 0.45
N GLU A 442 -5.55 -15.01 1.68
CA GLU A 442 -5.72 -13.63 2.10
C GLU A 442 -4.42 -13.02 2.67
N ARG A 443 -4.51 -11.75 3.05
CA ARG A 443 -3.47 -11.02 3.79
C ARG A 443 -3.13 -11.77 5.09
N TYR A 444 -1.88 -12.20 5.19
CA TYR A 444 -1.34 -12.98 6.30
C TYR A 444 -0.57 -12.14 7.31
N ALA A 445 0.12 -11.08 6.89
CA ALA A 445 0.74 -10.11 7.78
C ALA A 445 0.80 -8.70 7.20
N THR A 446 0.96 -7.70 8.06
CA THR A 446 1.09 -6.26 7.74
C THR A 446 2.14 -5.64 8.66
N VAL A 447 2.97 -4.77 8.11
CA VAL A 447 3.82 -3.82 8.84
C VAL A 447 3.43 -2.43 8.39
N LEU A 448 2.97 -1.59 9.32
CA LEU A 448 2.53 -0.22 9.06
C LEU A 448 3.26 0.73 10.01
N VAL A 449 3.79 1.83 9.46
CA VAL A 449 4.37 2.94 10.22
C VAL A 449 3.61 4.21 9.89
N GLN A 450 3.19 4.93 10.93
CA GLN A 450 2.41 6.17 10.85
C GLN A 450 3.08 7.27 11.66
N GLY A 451 2.97 8.52 11.21
CA GLY A 451 3.32 9.70 11.97
C GLY A 451 2.35 9.96 13.12
N ALA A 452 2.75 10.82 14.06
CA ALA A 452 1.90 11.25 15.17
C ALA A 452 0.62 11.99 14.72
N ASP A 453 0.63 12.52 13.50
CA ASP A 453 -0.49 13.16 12.80
C ASP A 453 -1.36 12.18 11.99
N GLY A 454 -1.04 10.88 12.04
CA GLY A 454 -1.69 9.85 11.24
C GLY A 454 -1.10 9.67 9.83
N ALA A 455 -0.13 10.49 9.42
CA ALA A 455 0.46 10.41 8.08
C ALA A 455 1.14 9.05 7.84
N LYS A 456 0.86 8.40 6.71
CA LYS A 456 1.46 7.12 6.35
C LYS A 456 2.95 7.30 6.03
N LYS A 457 3.83 6.60 6.76
CA LYS A 457 5.29 6.59 6.50
C LYS A 457 5.75 5.32 5.79
N TYR A 458 5.16 4.18 6.13
CA TYR A 458 5.49 2.90 5.51
C TYR A 458 4.34 1.91 5.63
N VAL A 459 4.13 1.08 4.61
CA VAL A 459 3.21 -0.06 4.68
C VAL A 459 3.77 -1.23 3.89
N LYS A 460 3.68 -2.44 4.45
CA LYS A 460 4.07 -3.69 3.79
C LYS A 460 3.13 -4.80 4.21
N ASN A 461 2.46 -5.39 3.25
CA ASN A 461 1.59 -6.53 3.46
C ASN A 461 2.17 -7.80 2.85
N TYR A 462 1.90 -8.92 3.51
CA TYR A 462 2.29 -10.25 3.12
C TYR A 462 1.04 -11.11 3.01
N TRP A 463 0.65 -11.51 1.80
CA TRP A 463 -0.34 -12.56 1.55
C TRP A 463 0.26 -13.93 1.74
N GLY A 464 -0.53 -14.84 2.33
CA GLY A 464 -0.06 -16.16 2.73
C GLY A 464 0.47 -16.99 1.56
N SER A 465 -0.33 -17.13 0.50
CA SER A 465 -0.02 -18.02 -0.64
C SER A 465 0.89 -17.39 -1.69
N LYS A 466 1.26 -16.11 -1.54
CA LYS A 466 2.13 -15.39 -2.48
C LYS A 466 3.60 -15.57 -2.12
N GLY A 467 4.44 -15.85 -3.13
CA GLY A 467 5.89 -15.86 -2.98
C GLY A 467 6.50 -14.46 -3.07
N TYR A 468 7.49 -14.18 -2.23
CA TYR A 468 8.23 -12.91 -2.21
C TYR A 468 9.70 -13.10 -2.59
N ALA A 469 10.31 -12.06 -3.16
CA ALA A 469 11.75 -11.95 -3.32
C ALA A 469 12.38 -11.34 -2.06
N ALA A 470 13.67 -11.58 -1.86
CA ALA A 470 14.38 -10.96 -0.74
C ALA A 470 14.49 -9.43 -0.95
N SER A 471 14.20 -8.64 0.09
CA SER A 471 14.32 -7.18 0.06
C SER A 471 14.61 -6.62 1.45
N ALA A 472 15.14 -5.41 1.54
CA ALA A 472 15.35 -4.69 2.80
C ALA A 472 14.90 -3.24 2.65
N ASP A 473 13.84 -2.89 3.35
CA ASP A 473 13.21 -1.57 3.32
C ASP A 473 13.61 -0.81 4.60
N LYS A 474 14.18 0.40 4.48
CA LYS A 474 14.55 1.24 5.64
C LYS A 474 13.57 2.39 5.81
N VAL A 475 13.09 2.59 7.03
CA VAL A 475 12.11 3.61 7.42
C VAL A 475 12.71 4.46 8.53
N HIS A 476 12.81 5.77 8.30
CA HIS A 476 13.20 6.72 9.34
C HIS A 476 12.00 7.05 10.23
N LEU A 477 12.24 7.20 11.54
CA LEU A 477 11.21 7.42 12.55
C LEU A 477 11.41 8.75 13.29
N ASN A 478 10.32 9.31 13.77
CA ASN A 478 10.29 10.45 14.69
C ASN A 478 9.68 10.01 16.03
N LEU A 479 10.06 10.69 17.11
CA LEU A 479 9.37 10.50 18.39
C LEU A 479 7.86 10.79 18.21
N GLY A 480 7.03 9.91 18.74
CA GLY A 480 5.58 9.94 18.57
C GLY A 480 5.05 9.11 17.40
N ASP A 481 5.90 8.60 16.50
CA ASP A 481 5.48 7.70 15.42
C ASP A 481 4.93 6.39 15.95
N TYR A 482 4.02 5.78 15.19
CA TYR A 482 3.36 4.53 15.51
C TYR A 482 3.80 3.40 14.58
N ILE A 483 4.02 2.22 15.13
CA ILE A 483 4.34 0.98 14.42
C ILE A 483 3.24 -0.02 14.72
N THR A 484 2.50 -0.43 13.70
CA THR A 484 1.47 -1.47 13.77
C THR A 484 1.94 -2.70 13.01
N VAL A 485 1.95 -3.86 13.67
CA VAL A 485 2.23 -5.14 13.03
C VAL A 485 1.02 -6.05 13.20
N VAL A 486 0.43 -6.47 12.08
CA VAL A 486 -0.61 -7.49 12.05
C VAL A 486 0.00 -8.78 11.56
N HIS A 487 -0.33 -9.91 12.19
CA HIS A 487 0.08 -11.23 11.77
C HIS A 487 -1.05 -12.20 12.13
N GLU A 488 -1.64 -12.86 11.14
CA GLU A 488 -2.84 -13.69 11.34
C GLU A 488 -2.63 -14.79 12.39
N GLU A 489 -1.42 -15.36 12.43
CA GLU A 489 -1.01 -16.34 13.46
C GLU A 489 -0.11 -15.75 14.56
N GLY A 490 -0.14 -14.42 14.77
CA GLY A 490 0.77 -13.71 15.67
C GLY A 490 0.63 -14.09 17.14
N ALA A 491 -0.60 -14.36 17.60
CA ALA A 491 -0.88 -14.83 18.97
C ALA A 491 -0.44 -16.29 19.22
N GLY A 492 -0.15 -17.05 18.16
CA GLY A 492 0.23 -18.47 18.18
C GLY A 492 1.73 -18.72 18.02
N HIS A 493 2.58 -17.84 18.57
CA HIS A 493 4.05 -17.95 18.61
C HIS A 493 4.81 -17.57 17.33
N ARG A 494 4.14 -17.31 16.20
CA ARG A 494 4.80 -17.03 14.90
C ARG A 494 5.21 -15.57 14.69
N LEU A 495 4.80 -14.67 15.56
CA LEU A 495 5.36 -13.31 15.64
C LEU A 495 6.22 -13.22 16.89
N ILE A 496 7.54 -13.22 16.79
CA ILE A 496 8.42 -13.07 17.96
C ILE A 496 8.90 -11.63 18.02
N ILE A 497 8.69 -10.96 19.15
CA ILE A 497 9.16 -9.60 19.39
C ILE A 497 10.06 -9.65 20.60
N GLN A 498 11.32 -9.27 20.44
CA GLN A 498 12.29 -9.33 21.53
C GLN A 498 13.17 -8.09 21.52
N ASN A 499 13.51 -7.62 22.71
CA ASN A 499 14.60 -6.68 22.84
C ASN A 499 15.93 -7.40 22.61
N ALA A 500 16.77 -6.83 21.74
CA ALA A 500 18.00 -7.46 21.29
C ALA A 500 19.09 -7.46 22.37
N GLU A 501 19.08 -6.50 23.30
CA GLU A 501 20.05 -6.48 24.40
C GLU A 501 19.68 -7.45 25.53
N SER A 502 18.50 -7.29 26.10
CA SER A 502 18.03 -8.00 27.28
C SER A 502 17.50 -9.41 26.99
N GLN A 503 17.26 -9.74 25.71
CA GLN A 503 16.56 -10.96 25.27
C GLN A 503 15.12 -11.08 25.81
N LYS A 504 14.60 -10.03 26.46
CA LYS A 504 13.23 -10.01 26.99
C LYS A 504 12.25 -10.00 25.82
N ARG A 505 11.36 -10.99 25.79
CA ARG A 505 10.28 -11.08 24.80
C ARG A 505 9.12 -10.18 25.21
N LEU A 506 8.58 -9.44 24.25
CA LEU A 506 7.34 -8.70 24.40
C LEU A 506 6.16 -9.62 24.12
N ALA A 507 5.02 -9.32 24.74
CA ALA A 507 3.76 -9.97 24.40
C ALA A 507 3.46 -9.75 22.91
N ASN A 508 3.04 -10.82 22.25
CA ASN A 508 2.61 -10.82 20.87
C ASN A 508 1.12 -11.15 20.82
N GLN A 509 0.45 -10.64 19.79
CA GLN A 509 -0.94 -10.95 19.50
C GLN A 509 -1.12 -10.84 17.99
N LYS A 510 -2.34 -11.06 17.50
CA LYS A 510 -2.64 -10.89 16.08
C LYS A 510 -2.28 -9.48 15.57
N THR A 511 -2.51 -8.43 16.37
CA THR A 511 -2.12 -7.05 16.04
C THR A 511 -1.40 -6.39 17.20
N VAL A 512 -0.12 -6.07 17.05
CA VAL A 512 0.64 -5.29 18.03
C VAL A 512 0.81 -3.85 17.55
N ARG A 513 0.78 -2.91 18.49
CA ARG A 513 0.92 -1.47 18.20
C ARG A 513 1.87 -0.85 19.21
N TYR A 514 2.82 -0.07 18.68
CA TYR A 514 3.84 0.59 19.47
C TYR A 514 3.93 2.05 19.06
N GLN A 515 4.13 2.94 20.04
CA GLN A 515 4.53 4.31 19.80
C GLN A 515 6.03 4.46 20.14
N LEU A 516 6.80 5.09 19.24
CA LEU A 516 8.18 5.44 19.50
C LEU A 516 8.23 6.58 20.53
N VAL A 517 8.89 6.35 21.65
CA VAL A 517 9.08 7.34 22.73
C VAL A 517 10.56 7.61 22.94
N LYS A 518 10.88 8.64 23.74
CA LYS A 518 12.28 9.09 23.94
C LYS A 518 13.21 7.96 24.37
N ASP A 519 12.71 7.06 25.22
CA ASP A 519 13.47 6.02 25.88
C ASP A 519 12.99 4.61 25.48
N GLY A 520 12.52 4.39 24.24
CA GLY A 520 12.15 3.06 23.73
C GLY A 520 10.83 3.02 22.97
N ILE A 521 10.08 1.92 23.12
CA ILE A 521 8.72 1.78 22.56
C ILE A 521 7.67 1.62 23.66
N LYS A 522 6.54 2.32 23.51
CA LYS A 522 5.36 2.21 24.36
C LYS A 522 4.32 1.34 23.66
N VAL A 523 3.82 0.29 24.30
CA VAL A 523 2.65 -0.45 23.79
C VAL A 523 1.43 0.47 23.83
N VAL A 524 0.69 0.54 22.74
CA VAL A 524 -0.50 1.40 22.65
C VAL A 524 -1.71 0.61 22.17
N SER A 525 -2.90 1.07 22.56
CA SER A 525 -4.15 0.50 22.08
C SER A 525 -4.49 1.03 20.68
N GLU A 526 -5.56 0.53 20.07
CA GLU A 526 -6.06 1.05 18.81
C GLU A 526 -6.53 2.50 18.91
N ALA A 527 -7.13 2.89 20.04
CA ALA A 527 -7.66 4.24 20.25
C ALA A 527 -6.57 5.30 20.34
N ASP A 528 -5.35 4.90 20.73
CA ASP A 528 -4.19 5.79 20.85
C ASP A 528 -3.50 6.05 19.50
N VAL A 529 -3.75 5.21 18.50
CA VAL A 529 -3.16 5.37 17.17
C VAL A 529 -4.02 6.34 16.37
N PRO A 530 -3.46 7.46 15.88
CA PRO A 530 -4.20 8.35 15.01
C PRO A 530 -4.72 7.58 13.80
N LYS A 531 -5.95 7.87 13.39
CA LYS A 531 -6.52 7.30 12.17
C LYS A 531 -5.57 7.57 11.01
N LEU A 532 -5.34 6.55 10.17
CA LEU A 532 -4.48 6.67 9.00
C LEU A 532 -4.96 7.83 8.15
N ALA A 533 -4.10 8.83 7.95
CA ALA A 533 -4.37 9.92 7.03
C ALA A 533 -4.64 9.32 5.66
N GLN A 534 -5.84 9.59 5.15
CA GLN A 534 -6.32 8.98 3.92
C GLN A 534 -5.81 9.76 2.71
N ASP A 535 -5.29 9.02 1.74
CA ASP A 535 -4.95 9.56 0.42
C ASP A 535 -6.25 9.73 -0.38
N SER A 536 -6.51 10.97 -0.83
CA SER A 536 -7.57 11.23 -1.81
C SER A 536 -7.29 10.42 -3.07
N PRO A 537 -8.30 9.76 -3.65
CA PRO A 537 -8.03 8.91 -4.78
C PRO A 537 -7.69 9.76 -6.02
N GLU A 538 -6.74 9.27 -6.81
CA GLU A 538 -6.24 9.92 -8.02
C GLU A 538 -6.04 8.90 -9.15
N VAL A 539 -6.05 9.31 -10.42
CA VAL A 539 -5.63 8.46 -11.55
C VAL A 539 -4.14 8.64 -11.82
N THR A 540 -3.46 7.56 -12.19
CA THR A 540 -2.01 7.57 -12.49
C THR A 540 -1.70 7.79 -13.96
N SER A 541 -2.72 7.84 -14.82
CA SER A 541 -2.60 8.12 -16.24
C SER A 541 -3.77 8.98 -16.74
N LEU A 542 -3.52 9.74 -17.81
CA LEU A 542 -4.58 10.47 -18.53
C LEU A 542 -5.66 9.51 -19.01
N LEU A 543 -6.91 9.97 -18.98
CA LEU A 543 -8.08 9.19 -19.42
C LEU A 543 -8.40 9.55 -20.87
N ARG A 544 -8.32 8.57 -21.77
CA ARG A 544 -8.46 8.78 -23.22
C ARG A 544 -9.75 8.16 -23.74
N GLU A 545 -10.29 8.76 -24.79
CA GLU A 545 -11.39 8.16 -25.55
C GLU A 545 -11.01 6.74 -26.00
N GLY A 546 -11.90 5.77 -25.76
CA GLY A 546 -11.69 4.36 -26.04
C GLY A 546 -10.98 3.57 -24.92
N ASP A 547 -10.45 4.22 -23.88
CA ASP A 547 -9.87 3.50 -22.75
C ASP A 547 -10.92 2.58 -22.11
N THR A 548 -10.55 1.32 -21.88
CA THR A 548 -11.43 0.31 -21.26
C THR A 548 -11.02 -0.04 -19.83
N SER A 549 -10.00 0.65 -19.30
CA SER A 549 -9.60 0.50 -17.90
C SER A 549 -9.03 1.78 -17.34
N ILE A 550 -9.33 2.05 -16.07
CA ILE A 550 -8.84 3.20 -15.31
C ILE A 550 -7.96 2.68 -14.18
N GLN A 551 -6.84 3.34 -13.94
CA GLN A 551 -5.88 2.99 -12.91
C GLN A 551 -5.45 4.23 -12.12
N GLY A 552 -5.16 4.02 -10.84
CA GLY A 552 -4.95 5.12 -9.93
C GLY A 552 -4.28 4.75 -8.63
N LYS A 553 -4.21 5.73 -7.72
CA LYS A 553 -3.81 5.54 -6.33
C LYS A 553 -4.94 5.93 -5.38
N ALA A 554 -4.98 5.29 -4.21
CA ALA A 554 -5.85 5.62 -3.09
C ALA A 554 -5.17 5.13 -1.80
N THR A 555 -5.83 5.33 -0.66
CA THR A 555 -5.40 4.72 0.60
C THR A 555 -5.27 3.20 0.43
N PRO A 556 -4.12 2.57 0.77
CA PRO A 556 -3.93 1.12 0.62
C PRO A 556 -5.05 0.30 1.26
N GLY A 557 -5.62 -0.63 0.50
CA GLY A 557 -6.78 -1.44 0.94
C GLY A 557 -8.14 -0.74 0.86
N ALA A 558 -8.21 0.53 0.44
CA ALA A 558 -9.48 1.25 0.25
C ALA A 558 -10.31 0.64 -0.89
N SER A 559 -11.63 0.63 -0.73
CA SER A 559 -12.57 0.33 -1.80
C SER A 559 -12.77 1.57 -2.65
N VAL A 560 -12.36 1.52 -3.91
CA VAL A 560 -12.50 2.58 -4.91
C VAL A 560 -13.70 2.29 -5.79
N GLU A 561 -14.65 3.23 -5.83
CA GLU A 561 -15.82 3.20 -6.70
C GLU A 561 -15.65 4.25 -7.81
N VAL A 562 -15.81 3.85 -9.07
CA VAL A 562 -15.56 4.70 -10.23
C VAL A 562 -16.85 5.03 -10.98
N TRP A 563 -17.05 6.32 -11.27
CA TRP A 563 -18.19 6.89 -11.97
C TRP A 563 -17.75 7.52 -13.29
N VAL A 564 -18.43 7.20 -14.39
CA VAL A 564 -18.14 7.71 -15.75
C VAL A 564 -19.41 8.35 -16.31
N GLY A 565 -19.32 9.60 -16.76
CA GLY A 565 -20.43 10.36 -17.34
C GLY A 565 -21.59 10.62 -16.37
N ASN A 566 -22.83 10.63 -16.91
CA ASN A 566 -24.09 10.79 -16.15
C ASN A 566 -24.80 9.44 -15.86
N ALA A 567 -24.16 8.30 -16.17
CA ALA A 567 -24.74 6.97 -16.07
C ALA A 567 -24.18 6.15 -14.90
N THR A 568 -24.99 5.24 -14.36
CA THR A 568 -24.62 4.35 -13.24
C THR A 568 -23.76 3.18 -13.74
N SER A 569 -22.52 3.08 -13.26
CA SER A 569 -21.86 1.78 -13.12
C SER A 569 -20.99 1.74 -11.85
N ALA A 570 -21.55 1.22 -10.76
CA ALA A 570 -20.87 1.03 -9.47
C ALA A 570 -19.96 -0.21 -9.53
N LYS A 571 -18.82 -0.14 -10.23
CA LYS A 571 -17.76 -1.14 -10.07
C LYS A 571 -16.84 -0.70 -8.94
N THR A 572 -16.85 -1.47 -7.86
CA THR A 572 -15.92 -1.32 -6.75
C THR A 572 -14.68 -2.19 -6.99
N VAL A 573 -13.50 -1.59 -6.89
CA VAL A 573 -12.21 -2.30 -6.84
C VAL A 573 -11.53 -1.98 -5.52
N LYS A 574 -10.71 -2.88 -4.98
CA LYS A 574 -9.83 -2.52 -3.85
C LYS A 574 -8.49 -2.02 -4.36
N ALA A 575 -8.02 -0.92 -3.81
CA ALA A 575 -6.63 -0.52 -3.92
C ALA A 575 -5.75 -1.59 -3.28
N ASP A 576 -4.67 -1.93 -3.98
CA ASP A 576 -3.66 -2.83 -3.52
C ASP A 576 -2.87 -2.22 -2.35
N ASP A 577 -1.89 -2.96 -1.90
CA ASP A 577 -1.19 -2.67 -0.66
C ASP A 577 -0.11 -1.60 -0.80
N LEU A 578 0.12 -1.11 -2.02
CA LEU A 578 0.87 0.12 -2.31
C LEU A 578 -0.07 1.30 -2.63
N GLY A 579 -1.38 1.08 -2.53
CA GLY A 579 -2.42 2.04 -2.85
C GLY A 579 -2.81 2.06 -4.33
N ALA A 580 -2.23 1.22 -5.18
CA ALA A 580 -2.55 1.20 -6.60
C ALA A 580 -3.84 0.42 -6.88
N TRP A 581 -4.70 0.93 -7.75
CA TRP A 581 -5.93 0.25 -8.16
C TRP A 581 -6.09 0.26 -9.67
N LYS A 582 -6.85 -0.70 -10.21
CA LYS A 582 -7.21 -0.77 -11.62
C LYS A 582 -8.61 -1.36 -11.79
N VAL A 583 -9.48 -0.69 -12.52
CA VAL A 583 -10.85 -1.15 -12.81
C VAL A 583 -11.11 -1.16 -14.31
N THR A 584 -11.89 -2.13 -14.78
CA THR A 584 -12.36 -2.19 -16.17
C THR A 584 -13.68 -1.43 -16.31
N VAL A 585 -13.71 -0.44 -17.20
CA VAL A 585 -14.89 0.40 -17.51
C VAL A 585 -15.36 0.14 -18.95
N PRO A 586 -16.61 0.49 -19.31
CA PRO A 586 -16.98 0.66 -20.71
C PRO A 586 -16.00 1.62 -21.41
N ALA A 587 -15.83 1.48 -22.73
CA ALA A 587 -14.96 2.35 -23.50
C ALA A 587 -15.36 3.82 -23.25
N LEU A 588 -14.42 4.61 -22.72
CA LEU A 588 -14.65 6.01 -22.38
C LEU A 588 -15.00 6.81 -23.64
N VAL A 589 -15.98 7.71 -23.55
CA VAL A 589 -16.45 8.53 -24.66
C VAL A 589 -15.91 9.96 -24.56
N ARG A 590 -15.69 10.60 -25.71
CA ARG A 590 -15.32 12.02 -25.81
C ARG A 590 -16.14 12.91 -24.87
N GLY A 591 -15.46 13.69 -24.03
CA GLY A 591 -16.09 14.70 -23.17
C GLY A 591 -16.73 14.14 -21.90
N GLU A 592 -16.65 12.84 -21.63
CA GLU A 592 -17.12 12.29 -20.36
C GLU A 592 -16.31 12.79 -19.16
N ILE A 593 -16.99 12.88 -18.03
CA ILE A 593 -16.39 13.19 -16.74
C ILE A 593 -16.21 11.88 -15.97
N VAL A 594 -15.02 11.68 -15.40
CA VAL A 594 -14.72 10.58 -14.49
C VAL A 594 -14.52 11.12 -13.08
N ARG A 595 -15.17 10.48 -12.12
CA ARG A 595 -15.01 10.72 -10.69
C ARG A 595 -14.86 9.39 -9.98
N PHE A 596 -14.21 9.38 -8.83
CA PHE A 596 -14.16 8.17 -8.02
C PHE A 596 -14.12 8.52 -6.54
N THR A 597 -14.69 7.62 -5.75
CA THR A 597 -14.66 7.71 -4.29
C THR A 597 -13.82 6.56 -3.75
N ALA A 598 -12.99 6.84 -2.75
CA ALA A 598 -12.25 5.81 -2.02
C ALA A 598 -12.80 5.75 -0.61
N THR A 599 -13.25 4.56 -0.21
CA THR A 599 -13.76 4.29 1.13
C THR A 599 -12.77 3.41 1.88
N TYR A 600 -12.26 3.91 3.01
CA TYR A 600 -11.42 3.16 3.93
C TYR A 600 -11.90 3.39 5.36
N ASP A 601 -12.10 2.32 6.12
CA ASP A 601 -12.57 2.37 7.51
C ASP A 601 -13.82 3.25 7.73
N GLY A 602 -14.79 3.13 6.82
CA GLY A 602 -16.05 3.87 6.86
C GLY A 602 -15.97 5.36 6.47
N VAL A 603 -14.78 5.90 6.21
CA VAL A 603 -14.58 7.27 5.72
C VAL A 603 -14.44 7.24 4.20
N GLN A 604 -15.11 8.18 3.52
CA GLN A 604 -15.13 8.29 2.06
C GLN A 604 -14.46 9.60 1.62
N LEU A 605 -13.46 9.49 0.73
CA LEU A 605 -12.85 10.63 0.05
C LEU A 605 -13.23 10.64 -1.44
N VAL A 606 -13.38 11.82 -2.03
CA VAL A 606 -13.76 12.00 -3.44
C VAL A 606 -12.57 12.55 -4.22
N SER A 607 -12.36 12.02 -5.42
CA SER A 607 -11.34 12.53 -6.34
C SER A 607 -11.68 13.91 -6.90
N PRO A 608 -10.70 14.64 -7.46
CA PRO A 608 -10.97 15.68 -8.45
C PRO A 608 -11.79 15.15 -9.64
N ILE A 609 -12.32 16.07 -10.44
CA ILE A 609 -13.00 15.75 -11.70
C ILE A 609 -11.94 15.53 -12.78
N TYR A 610 -11.99 14.39 -13.47
CA TYR A 610 -11.14 14.11 -14.63
C TYR A 610 -11.98 14.15 -15.90
N LYS A 611 -11.52 14.87 -16.93
CA LYS A 611 -12.16 14.88 -18.26
C LYS A 611 -11.49 13.84 -19.15
N VAL A 612 -12.29 13.08 -19.90
CA VAL A 612 -11.79 12.19 -20.95
C VAL A 612 -11.30 13.03 -22.12
N ILE A 613 -10.01 12.95 -22.40
CA ILE A 613 -9.38 13.65 -23.52
C ILE A 613 -9.40 12.80 -24.79
N VAL A 614 -9.50 13.47 -25.93
CA VAL A 614 -9.40 12.82 -27.24
C VAL A 614 -7.99 13.04 -27.75
N MET A 615 -7.33 11.97 -28.21
CA MET A 615 -6.02 12.13 -28.84
C MET A 615 -6.15 12.99 -30.10
N PRO A 616 -5.30 14.01 -30.28
CA PRO A 616 -5.31 14.77 -31.51
C PRO A 616 -4.88 13.87 -32.67
N THR A 617 -5.59 13.95 -33.78
CA THR A 617 -5.35 13.17 -35.00
C THR A 617 -5.14 14.10 -36.18
N ILE A 618 -4.41 13.64 -37.18
CA ILE A 618 -4.34 14.26 -38.50
C ILE A 618 -5.24 13.46 -39.46
N GLN A 619 -6.16 14.14 -40.14
CA GLN A 619 -7.05 13.55 -41.16
C GLN A 619 -6.61 13.90 -42.58
N SER A 620 -5.95 15.05 -42.77
CA SER A 620 -5.34 15.44 -44.03
C SER A 620 -4.16 14.55 -44.39
N TRP A 621 -3.93 14.33 -45.69
CA TRP A 621 -2.72 13.65 -46.17
C TRP A 621 -1.44 14.43 -45.79
N LEU A 622 -0.41 13.72 -45.34
CA LEU A 622 0.90 14.28 -44.96
C LEU A 622 1.94 14.04 -46.04
N GLY A 623 1.79 14.75 -47.16
CA GLY A 623 2.66 14.64 -48.31
C GLY A 623 3.79 15.66 -48.36
N VAL A 624 4.84 15.35 -49.13
CA VAL A 624 5.85 16.35 -49.52
C VAL A 624 5.17 17.52 -50.26
N GLY A 625 5.42 18.74 -49.80
CA GLY A 625 4.86 19.97 -50.36
C GLY A 625 3.58 20.46 -49.67
N GLU A 626 2.97 19.66 -48.79
CA GLU A 626 1.75 20.06 -48.08
C GLU A 626 2.02 21.19 -47.08
N THR A 627 1.12 22.17 -47.06
CA THR A 627 1.21 23.39 -46.23
C THR A 627 0.00 23.59 -45.32
N ARG A 628 -1.03 22.76 -45.47
CA ARG A 628 -2.22 22.78 -44.62
C ARG A 628 -2.47 21.37 -44.12
N ILE A 629 -2.65 21.24 -42.82
CA ILE A 629 -3.04 19.99 -42.19
C ILE A 629 -4.28 20.21 -41.35
N ASN A 630 -5.15 19.22 -41.31
CA ASN A 630 -6.36 19.24 -40.50
C ASN A 630 -6.53 17.92 -39.77
N GLY A 631 -7.39 17.94 -38.76
CA GLY A 631 -7.85 16.72 -38.12
C GLY A 631 -8.77 17.01 -36.96
N THR A 632 -8.77 16.10 -35.98
CA THR A 632 -9.67 16.22 -34.82
C THR A 632 -8.92 16.15 -33.50
N ALA A 633 -9.50 16.73 -32.45
CA ALA A 633 -9.02 16.69 -31.08
C ALA A 633 -10.20 16.88 -30.10
N ALA A 634 -9.92 17.03 -28.81
CA ALA A 634 -10.94 17.43 -27.85
C ALA A 634 -11.48 18.83 -28.21
N PRO A 635 -12.81 19.08 -28.14
CA PRO A 635 -13.38 20.41 -28.37
C PRO A 635 -12.69 21.47 -27.51
N GLU A 636 -12.46 22.65 -28.09
CA GLU A 636 -11.81 23.80 -27.45
C GLU A 636 -10.33 23.60 -27.07
N ALA A 637 -9.75 22.41 -27.32
CA ALA A 637 -8.33 22.17 -27.04
C ALA A 637 -7.42 23.05 -27.91
N THR A 638 -6.32 23.51 -27.32
CA THR A 638 -5.23 24.16 -28.06
C THR A 638 -4.31 23.10 -28.65
N ILE A 639 -4.07 23.16 -29.96
CA ILE A 639 -3.28 22.20 -30.74
C ILE A 639 -1.99 22.86 -31.19
N ASP A 640 -0.88 22.42 -30.62
CA ASP A 640 0.46 22.72 -31.11
C ASP A 640 0.86 21.66 -32.16
N VAL A 641 1.20 22.10 -33.36
CA VAL A 641 1.73 21.24 -34.43
C VAL A 641 3.25 21.31 -34.41
N LEU A 642 3.90 20.19 -34.13
CA LEU A 642 5.35 20.05 -34.11
C LEU A 642 5.85 19.31 -35.35
N VAL A 643 6.76 19.93 -36.10
CA VAL A 643 7.46 19.29 -37.23
C VAL A 643 8.90 19.03 -36.81
N ASN A 644 9.33 17.77 -36.83
CA ASN A 644 10.61 17.31 -36.28
C ASN A 644 10.84 17.77 -34.82
N GLY A 645 9.78 17.75 -34.00
CA GLY A 645 9.83 18.20 -32.61
C GLY A 645 9.87 19.72 -32.40
N VAL A 646 9.86 20.52 -33.48
CA VAL A 646 9.81 21.99 -33.39
C VAL A 646 8.40 22.48 -33.67
N LYS A 647 7.82 23.25 -32.76
CA LYS A 647 6.52 23.86 -32.95
C LYS A 647 6.50 24.78 -34.18
N LYS A 648 5.54 24.55 -35.10
CA LYS A 648 5.35 25.31 -36.34
C LYS A 648 4.02 26.04 -36.40
N ALA A 649 2.99 25.56 -35.72
CA ALA A 649 1.69 26.22 -35.63
C ALA A 649 1.05 25.96 -34.27
N THR A 650 0.16 26.86 -33.88
CA THR A 650 -0.75 26.71 -32.74
C THR A 650 -2.15 27.12 -33.22
N VAL A 651 -3.13 26.26 -33.05
CA VAL A 651 -4.54 26.52 -33.39
C VAL A 651 -5.46 25.99 -32.30
N SER A 652 -6.74 26.32 -32.33
CA SER A 652 -7.74 25.75 -31.41
C SER A 652 -8.71 24.87 -32.17
N ALA A 653 -9.10 23.75 -31.57
CA ALA A 653 -10.18 22.93 -32.09
C ALA A 653 -11.53 23.61 -31.87
N ASP A 654 -12.42 23.51 -32.85
CA ASP A 654 -13.79 24.04 -32.76
C ASP A 654 -14.66 23.23 -31.77
N ALA A 655 -15.92 23.65 -31.60
CA ALA A 655 -16.88 22.97 -30.71
C ALA A 655 -17.20 21.52 -31.12
N SER A 656 -16.92 21.14 -32.38
CA SER A 656 -17.05 19.78 -32.89
C SER A 656 -15.74 18.99 -32.79
N GLY A 657 -14.66 19.63 -32.34
CA GLY A 657 -13.32 19.08 -32.21
C GLY A 657 -12.51 19.09 -33.50
N ASN A 658 -12.94 19.77 -34.56
CA ASN A 658 -12.16 19.89 -35.79
C ASN A 658 -11.15 21.03 -35.66
N TRP A 659 -9.97 20.85 -36.26
CA TRP A 659 -8.95 21.89 -36.32
C TRP A 659 -8.25 21.87 -37.67
N GLU A 660 -7.72 23.02 -38.08
CA GLU A 660 -6.91 23.18 -39.28
C GLU A 660 -5.75 24.12 -38.97
N ALA A 661 -4.54 23.75 -39.40
CA ALA A 661 -3.32 24.54 -39.23
C ALA A 661 -2.59 24.74 -40.56
N THR A 662 -2.03 25.93 -40.75
CA THR A 662 -1.08 26.21 -41.83
C THR A 662 0.34 26.02 -41.30
N ILE A 663 1.16 25.27 -42.03
CA ILE A 663 2.54 24.94 -41.70
C ILE A 663 3.47 25.20 -42.90
N PRO A 664 4.79 25.34 -42.69
CA PRO A 664 5.75 25.31 -43.78
C PRO A 664 5.64 24.02 -44.60
N ALA A 665 5.94 24.09 -45.90
CA ALA A 665 5.81 22.96 -46.80
C ALA A 665 6.61 21.74 -46.29
N LEU A 666 5.93 20.61 -46.14
CA LEU A 666 6.53 19.38 -45.62
C LEU A 666 7.56 18.81 -46.60
N THR A 667 8.64 18.24 -46.07
CA THR A 667 9.70 17.58 -46.86
C THR A 667 9.87 16.12 -46.47
N LEU A 668 10.47 15.34 -47.38
CA LEU A 668 10.68 13.91 -47.17
C LEU A 668 11.51 13.67 -45.89
N LYS A 669 11.17 12.62 -45.15
CA LYS A 669 11.75 12.23 -43.85
C LYS A 669 11.41 13.14 -42.67
N GLN A 670 10.61 14.20 -42.85
CA GLN A 670 10.07 14.92 -41.70
C GLN A 670 9.05 14.07 -40.96
N THR A 671 8.87 14.41 -39.68
CA THR A 671 7.80 13.89 -38.85
C THR A 671 6.89 15.01 -38.37
N VAL A 672 5.63 14.69 -38.14
CA VAL A 672 4.64 15.59 -37.56
C VAL A 672 4.08 14.96 -36.30
N GLN A 673 4.02 15.72 -35.22
CA GLN A 673 3.39 15.33 -33.97
C GLN A 673 2.50 16.48 -33.49
N LEU A 674 1.34 16.15 -32.93
CA LEU A 674 0.41 17.11 -32.37
C LEU A 674 0.49 17.07 -30.86
N ARG A 675 0.39 18.23 -30.21
CA ARG A 675 0.18 18.36 -28.76
C ARG A 675 -1.14 19.07 -28.52
N ALA A 676 -2.12 18.36 -27.96
CA ALA A 676 -3.38 18.95 -27.54
C ALA A 676 -3.33 19.30 -26.06
N THR A 677 -3.70 20.54 -25.71
CA THR A 677 -3.75 21.04 -24.33
C THR A 677 -5.15 21.53 -23.99
N ILE A 678 -5.68 21.11 -22.84
CA ILE A 678 -6.95 21.59 -22.26
C ILE A 678 -6.79 21.72 -20.75
N ASP A 679 -7.23 22.84 -20.17
CA ASP A 679 -7.13 23.12 -18.73
C ASP A 679 -5.71 22.83 -18.16
N ASP A 680 -4.66 23.29 -18.87
CA ASP A 680 -3.23 23.09 -18.57
C ASP A 680 -2.71 21.63 -18.60
N VAL A 681 -3.53 20.67 -19.03
CA VAL A 681 -3.16 19.26 -19.22
C VAL A 681 -2.98 18.97 -20.71
N TYR A 682 -1.87 18.31 -21.09
CA TYR A 682 -1.59 17.99 -22.49
C TYR A 682 -1.45 16.49 -22.79
N THR A 683 -1.76 16.12 -24.04
CA THR A 683 -1.42 14.81 -24.62
C THR A 683 -0.81 15.01 -26.00
N ASP A 684 0.14 14.15 -26.34
CA ASP A 684 0.74 14.11 -27.67
C ASP A 684 0.09 13.01 -28.52
N SER A 685 -0.03 13.25 -29.83
CA SER A 685 -0.38 12.22 -30.81
C SER A 685 0.78 11.23 -31.00
N GLU A 686 0.51 10.16 -31.76
CA GLU A 686 1.58 9.42 -32.42
C GLU A 686 2.42 10.34 -33.33
N ILE A 687 3.61 9.87 -33.68
CA ILE A 687 4.48 10.56 -34.63
C ILE A 687 4.08 10.11 -36.02
N TYR A 688 3.52 11.04 -36.80
CA TYR A 688 3.20 10.81 -38.20
C TYR A 688 4.44 11.02 -39.07
N HIS A 689 4.67 10.11 -40.01
CA HIS A 689 5.75 10.25 -40.99
C HIS A 689 5.21 10.92 -42.26
N VAL A 690 5.99 11.82 -42.85
CA VAL A 690 5.63 12.42 -44.14
C VAL A 690 5.79 11.35 -45.23
N ASP A 691 4.68 10.99 -45.86
CA ASP A 691 4.60 9.93 -46.85
C ASP A 691 5.20 10.37 -48.20
N PRO A 692 6.00 9.51 -48.86
CA PRO A 692 6.33 9.67 -50.27
C PRO A 692 5.12 9.31 -51.14
N MET A 693 4.16 10.23 -51.28
CA MET A 693 3.17 10.30 -52.37
C MET A 693 2.57 8.95 -52.84
N ASN A 694 1.60 8.40 -52.10
CA ASN A 694 0.81 7.26 -52.58
C ASN A 694 -0.28 7.74 -53.56
N LEU A 695 0.01 7.65 -54.86
CA LEU A 695 -0.84 8.25 -55.90
C LEU A 695 -1.98 7.33 -56.36
N GLY A 696 -1.91 6.03 -56.11
CA GLY A 696 -2.73 5.02 -56.77
C GLY A 696 -1.93 4.23 -57.83
N ASP A 697 -2.53 3.19 -58.39
CA ASP A 697 -1.84 2.22 -59.23
C ASP A 697 -1.89 2.52 -60.74
N ASN A 698 -2.77 3.41 -61.18
CA ASN A 698 -3.03 3.63 -62.59
C ASN A 698 -2.65 5.04 -63.06
N PHE A 699 -1.72 5.13 -64.01
CA PHE A 699 -1.23 6.39 -64.55
C PHE A 699 -1.55 6.51 -66.04
N LYS A 700 -1.93 7.71 -66.47
CA LYS A 700 -2.16 8.05 -67.87
C LYS A 700 -1.21 9.15 -68.33
N PHE A 701 -0.49 8.84 -69.39
CA PHE A 701 0.34 9.77 -70.15
C PHE A 701 -0.42 10.15 -71.41
N THR A 702 -0.62 11.44 -71.65
CA THR A 702 -1.25 11.96 -72.87
C THR A 702 -0.20 12.78 -73.62
N LEU A 703 0.14 12.36 -74.83
CA LEU A 703 1.14 13.00 -75.69
C LEU A 703 0.42 13.76 -76.81
N GLN A 704 0.59 15.08 -76.81
CA GLN A 704 -0.10 15.99 -77.71
C GLN A 704 0.84 16.64 -78.75
N GLY A 705 0.29 16.77 -79.94
CA GLY A 705 0.90 17.32 -81.12
C GLY A 705 0.51 18.77 -81.38
N LEU A 706 0.64 19.20 -82.64
CA LEU A 706 0.19 20.51 -83.09
C LEU A 706 -1.31 20.70 -82.77
N GLY A 707 -1.67 21.88 -82.24
CA GLY A 707 -3.07 22.18 -81.87
C GLY A 707 -3.61 21.35 -80.70
N ASN A 708 -2.73 20.75 -79.87
CA ASN A 708 -3.06 19.85 -78.77
C ASN A 708 -3.72 18.52 -79.21
N ALA A 709 -3.60 18.15 -80.48
CA ALA A 709 -4.10 16.88 -80.99
C ALA A 709 -3.37 15.70 -80.33
N VAL A 710 -4.09 14.79 -79.68
CA VAL A 710 -3.49 13.61 -79.03
C VAL A 710 -3.05 12.63 -80.11
N PHE A 711 -1.74 12.43 -80.28
CA PHE A 711 -1.21 11.44 -81.23
C PHE A 711 -0.90 10.11 -80.54
N ALA A 712 -0.67 10.10 -79.22
CA ALA A 712 -0.48 8.88 -78.45
C ALA A 712 -0.95 9.02 -76.99
N THR A 713 -1.34 7.90 -76.39
CA THR A 713 -1.56 7.78 -74.93
C THR A 713 -0.85 6.55 -74.38
N MET A 714 -0.38 6.64 -73.14
CA MET A 714 0.16 5.50 -72.41
C MET A 714 -0.63 5.30 -71.12
N ASN A 715 -1.18 4.11 -70.93
CA ASN A 715 -1.87 3.73 -69.70
C ASN A 715 -1.00 2.71 -68.97
N LEU A 716 -0.49 3.09 -67.80
CA LEU A 716 0.34 2.27 -66.94
C LEU A 716 -0.49 1.79 -65.76
N SER A 717 -0.46 0.49 -65.48
CA SER A 717 -0.92 -0.07 -64.21
C SER A 717 0.26 -0.70 -63.47
N THR A 718 0.56 -0.17 -62.28
CA THR A 718 1.62 -0.69 -61.39
C THR A 718 1.19 -2.02 -60.75
N LYS A 719 -0.12 -2.15 -60.45
CA LYS A 719 -0.73 -3.37 -59.95
C LYS A 719 -0.68 -4.51 -60.96
N GLU A 720 -1.17 -4.27 -62.17
CA GLU A 720 -1.16 -5.27 -63.26
C GLU A 720 0.21 -5.40 -63.93
N ARG A 721 1.18 -4.55 -63.54
CA ARG A 721 2.53 -4.46 -64.08
C ARG A 721 2.55 -4.45 -65.61
N GLN A 722 1.73 -3.58 -66.18
CA GLN A 722 1.54 -3.50 -67.63
C GLN A 722 1.43 -2.05 -68.09
N LEU A 723 2.10 -1.75 -69.21
CA LEU A 723 2.00 -0.50 -69.94
C LEU A 723 1.29 -0.75 -71.27
N THR A 724 0.23 -0.01 -71.55
CA THR A 724 -0.46 -0.01 -72.85
C THR A 724 -0.18 1.30 -73.57
N VAL A 725 0.38 1.25 -74.78
CA VAL A 725 0.67 2.41 -75.62
C VAL A 725 -0.30 2.44 -76.81
N ASN A 726 -1.20 3.41 -76.82
CA ASN A 726 -2.15 3.61 -77.92
C ASN A 726 -1.64 4.73 -78.84
N THR A 727 -1.46 4.42 -80.12
CA THR A 727 -1.15 5.39 -81.18
C THR A 727 -2.41 5.73 -81.94
N ASN A 728 -2.68 7.02 -82.17
CA ASN A 728 -3.80 7.50 -82.97
C ASN A 728 -3.37 7.68 -84.43
N LYS A 729 -4.34 7.60 -85.36
CA LYS A 729 -4.11 7.82 -86.79
C LYS A 729 -3.92 9.31 -87.09
N THR A 730 -2.71 9.84 -86.91
CA THR A 730 -2.36 11.24 -87.18
C THR A 730 -0.84 11.40 -87.30
N ALA A 731 -0.39 12.43 -88.00
CA ALA A 731 0.95 12.99 -87.81
C ALA A 731 1.01 13.78 -86.48
N PRO A 732 2.07 13.62 -85.65
CA PRO A 732 2.20 14.35 -84.39
C PRO A 732 2.32 15.87 -84.55
N HIS A 733 3.20 16.36 -85.44
CA HIS A 733 3.46 17.80 -85.56
C HIS A 733 4.09 18.17 -86.90
N LEU A 734 3.34 18.88 -87.76
CA LEU A 734 3.75 19.23 -89.13
C LEU A 734 5.06 20.04 -89.21
N TYR A 735 5.38 20.84 -88.19
CA TYR A 735 6.61 21.65 -88.18
C TYR A 735 7.88 20.90 -87.74
N PHE A 736 7.76 19.68 -87.18
CA PHE A 736 8.93 18.85 -86.82
C PHE A 736 9.17 17.79 -87.89
N ALA A 737 10.20 17.97 -88.72
CA ALA A 737 10.63 16.92 -89.66
C ALA A 737 11.30 15.73 -88.93
N GLU A 738 11.82 15.99 -87.73
CA GLU A 738 12.57 15.05 -86.92
C GLU A 738 11.69 14.29 -85.90
N ARG A 739 12.34 13.47 -85.08
CA ARG A 739 11.75 12.79 -83.94
C ARG A 739 11.11 13.81 -82.98
N TYR A 740 9.82 13.67 -82.76
CA TYR A 740 9.00 14.54 -81.93
C TYR A 740 8.74 13.94 -80.53
N ALA A 741 8.58 12.61 -80.43
CA ALA A 741 8.47 11.93 -79.14
C ALA A 741 8.98 10.49 -79.18
N THR A 742 9.35 9.98 -77.99
CA THR A 742 9.82 8.60 -77.76
C THR A 742 9.23 8.04 -76.49
N VAL A 743 8.81 6.78 -76.54
CA VAL A 743 8.46 5.96 -75.39
C VAL A 743 9.46 4.80 -75.33
N LEU A 744 10.19 4.69 -74.24
CA LEU A 744 11.21 3.66 -74.02
C LEU A 744 10.94 2.93 -72.69
N VAL A 745 10.96 1.60 -72.72
CA VAL A 745 10.90 0.75 -71.53
C VAL A 745 12.15 -0.14 -71.48
N GLN A 746 12.82 -0.13 -70.33
CA GLN A 746 14.06 -0.87 -70.10
C GLN A 746 13.93 -1.72 -68.83
N GLY A 747 14.53 -2.91 -68.85
CA GLY A 747 14.72 -3.75 -67.67
C GLY A 747 15.69 -3.11 -66.68
N ALA A 748 15.66 -3.58 -65.43
CA ALA A 748 16.63 -3.19 -64.40
C ALA A 748 18.10 -3.55 -64.77
N ASP A 749 18.27 -4.48 -65.70
CA ASP A 749 19.54 -4.93 -66.30
C ASP A 749 19.98 -4.08 -67.52
N GLY A 750 19.18 -3.08 -67.92
CA GLY A 750 19.42 -2.27 -69.12
C GLY A 750 18.91 -2.89 -70.42
N ALA A 751 18.29 -4.08 -70.38
CA ALA A 751 17.72 -4.72 -71.57
C ALA A 751 16.52 -3.93 -72.10
N LYS A 752 16.46 -3.73 -73.42
CA LYS A 752 15.35 -3.00 -74.07
C LYS A 752 14.09 -3.86 -74.13
N LYS A 753 13.00 -3.45 -73.48
CA LYS A 753 11.69 -4.14 -73.52
C LYS A 753 10.74 -3.57 -74.55
N TYR A 754 10.75 -2.25 -74.74
CA TYR A 754 9.90 -1.58 -75.72
C TYR A 754 10.51 -0.25 -76.15
N VAL A 755 10.42 0.09 -77.43
CA VAL A 755 10.76 1.42 -77.93
C VAL A 755 9.80 1.82 -79.04
N LYS A 756 9.25 3.03 -78.96
CA LYS A 756 8.34 3.57 -79.97
C LYS A 756 8.58 5.05 -80.20
N ASN A 757 8.59 5.40 -81.48
CA ASN A 757 9.02 6.72 -81.91
C ASN A 757 8.04 7.37 -82.85
N TYR A 758 7.87 8.65 -82.58
CA TYR A 758 6.93 9.54 -83.24
C TYR A 758 7.73 10.62 -83.94
N TRP A 759 7.83 10.55 -85.27
CA TRP A 759 8.42 11.61 -86.11
C TRP A 759 7.32 12.61 -86.47
N GLY A 760 7.58 13.91 -86.36
CA GLY A 760 6.54 14.92 -86.37
C GLY A 760 5.68 14.94 -87.64
N ARG A 761 6.28 14.79 -88.82
CA ARG A 761 5.58 14.76 -90.12
C ARG A 761 5.09 13.39 -90.57
N LYS A 762 5.42 12.32 -89.83
CA LYS A 762 5.06 10.96 -90.25
C LYS A 762 3.63 10.66 -89.86
N GLU A 763 2.82 10.24 -90.83
CA GLU A 763 1.49 9.69 -90.57
C GLU A 763 1.60 8.29 -89.95
N TYR A 764 0.88 8.09 -88.85
CA TYR A 764 0.79 6.80 -88.16
C TYR A 764 -0.57 6.15 -88.41
N ALA A 765 -0.60 4.83 -88.45
CA ALA A 765 -1.86 4.09 -88.31
C ALA A 765 -2.22 3.96 -86.84
N ALA A 766 -3.51 3.80 -86.54
CA ALA A 766 -3.94 3.50 -85.17
C ALA A 766 -3.38 2.13 -84.74
N SER A 767 -2.74 2.05 -83.58
CA SER A 767 -2.17 0.81 -83.05
C SER A 767 -2.22 0.78 -81.53
N VAL A 768 -2.27 -0.42 -80.96
CA VAL A 768 -2.21 -0.64 -79.50
C VAL A 768 -1.09 -1.64 -79.22
N ASP A 769 -0.07 -1.18 -78.49
CA ASP A 769 1.05 -2.01 -78.05
C ASP A 769 0.91 -2.27 -76.54
N LYS A 770 1.14 -3.51 -76.09
CA LYS A 770 1.14 -3.87 -74.65
C LYS A 770 2.53 -4.34 -74.24
N VAL A 771 3.01 -3.85 -73.10
CA VAL A 771 4.34 -4.13 -72.57
C VAL A 771 4.19 -4.61 -71.12
N ASN A 772 4.67 -5.82 -70.85
CA ASN A 772 4.73 -6.36 -69.49
C ASN A 772 5.95 -5.80 -68.74
N LEU A 773 5.76 -5.48 -67.46
CA LEU A 773 6.75 -4.85 -66.61
C LEU A 773 7.12 -5.75 -65.43
N ASN A 774 8.34 -5.58 -64.95
CA ASN A 774 8.82 -6.12 -63.68
C ASN A 774 9.13 -4.98 -62.72
N LEU A 775 9.03 -5.24 -61.42
CA LEU A 775 9.53 -4.30 -60.41
C LEU A 775 11.01 -3.97 -60.71
N GLY A 776 11.34 -2.68 -60.67
CA GLY A 776 12.66 -2.16 -61.04
C GLY A 776 12.83 -1.76 -62.50
N ASP A 777 11.87 -2.06 -63.39
CA ASP A 777 11.90 -1.58 -64.79
C ASP A 777 11.81 -0.06 -64.86
N TYR A 778 12.41 0.50 -65.92
CA TYR A 778 12.46 1.94 -66.19
C TYR A 778 11.60 2.32 -67.38
N ILE A 779 10.85 3.42 -67.25
CA ILE A 779 10.05 4.03 -68.31
C ILE A 779 10.60 5.43 -68.57
N THR A 780 11.05 5.67 -69.79
CA THR A 780 11.52 6.99 -70.26
C THR A 780 10.58 7.51 -71.33
N VAL A 781 10.09 8.73 -71.16
CA VAL A 781 9.31 9.43 -72.18
C VAL A 781 10.03 10.72 -72.55
N VAL A 782 10.32 10.87 -73.84
CA VAL A 782 10.87 12.09 -74.43
C VAL A 782 9.77 12.74 -75.27
N HIS A 783 9.55 14.03 -75.08
CA HIS A 783 8.59 14.81 -75.84
C HIS A 783 9.17 16.21 -76.07
N GLU A 784 9.39 16.61 -77.32
CA GLU A 784 10.08 17.86 -77.64
C GLU A 784 9.40 19.10 -77.00
N GLU A 785 8.06 19.09 -76.94
CA GLU A 785 7.26 20.14 -76.28
C GLU A 785 6.73 19.74 -74.88
N GLY A 786 7.38 18.78 -74.21
CA GLY A 786 6.90 18.18 -72.96
C GLY A 786 6.88 19.14 -71.76
N ALA A 787 7.88 20.00 -71.62
CA ALA A 787 7.96 21.02 -70.58
C ALA A 787 6.99 22.20 -70.80
N GLY A 788 6.38 22.29 -71.99
CA GLY A 788 5.49 23.38 -72.35
C GLY A 788 4.09 23.21 -71.76
N HIS A 789 3.42 22.09 -72.08
CA HIS A 789 2.06 21.72 -71.64
C HIS A 789 1.52 20.48 -72.39
N ARG A 790 2.21 19.98 -73.42
CA ARG A 790 1.71 18.93 -74.34
C ARG A 790 1.99 17.50 -73.91
N LEU A 791 2.70 17.31 -72.80
CA LEU A 791 2.80 16.03 -72.11
C LEU A 791 2.01 16.11 -70.80
N ILE A 792 0.93 15.35 -70.67
CA ILE A 792 0.14 15.32 -69.44
C ILE A 792 0.33 13.96 -68.79
N ILE A 793 0.74 13.94 -67.53
CA ILE A 793 0.93 12.71 -66.74
C ILE A 793 0.03 12.83 -65.52
N GLN A 794 -0.92 11.92 -65.36
CA GLN A 794 -1.91 11.98 -64.30
C GLN A 794 -2.14 10.59 -63.72
N ASN A 795 -2.19 10.49 -62.39
CA ASN A 795 -2.74 9.30 -61.77
C ASN A 795 -4.28 9.36 -61.85
N ILE A 796 -4.89 8.25 -62.28
CA ILE A 796 -6.33 8.18 -62.54
C ILE A 796 -7.14 8.06 -61.26
N GLU A 797 -6.64 7.39 -60.22
CA GLU A 797 -7.36 7.26 -58.96
C GLU A 797 -7.36 8.57 -58.18
N SER A 798 -6.19 9.14 -57.94
CA SER A 798 -6.04 10.39 -57.16
C SER A 798 -6.34 11.65 -57.97
N GLN A 799 -6.47 11.54 -59.30
CA GLN A 799 -6.57 12.67 -60.24
C GLN A 799 -5.39 13.65 -60.20
N LYS A 800 -4.32 13.36 -59.43
CA LYS A 800 -3.15 14.24 -59.30
C LYS A 800 -2.28 14.19 -60.55
N ARG A 801 -1.86 15.36 -61.02
CA ARG A 801 -0.92 15.51 -62.14
C ARG A 801 0.53 15.46 -61.64
N LEU A 802 1.37 14.74 -62.37
CA LEU A 802 2.82 14.74 -62.16
C LEU A 802 3.48 15.85 -62.98
N ALA A 803 4.63 16.32 -62.50
CA ALA A 803 5.44 17.29 -63.23
C ALA A 803 5.86 16.73 -64.61
N ASN A 804 5.74 17.55 -65.64
CA ASN A 804 6.17 17.23 -66.99
C ASN A 804 7.45 18.00 -67.35
N GLN A 805 8.28 17.40 -68.17
CA GLN A 805 9.50 17.98 -68.72
C GLN A 805 9.69 17.46 -70.13
N LYS A 806 10.69 17.96 -70.86
CA LYS A 806 11.08 17.40 -72.16
C LYS A 806 11.42 15.90 -72.06
N ILE A 807 12.02 15.48 -70.94
CA ILE A 807 12.34 14.08 -70.65
C ILE A 807 11.84 13.77 -69.24
N VAL A 808 11.06 12.71 -69.09
CA VAL A 808 10.64 12.19 -67.78
C VAL A 808 11.04 10.72 -67.65
N ARG A 809 11.46 10.32 -66.45
CA ARG A 809 11.97 8.98 -66.16
C ARG A 809 11.35 8.46 -64.86
N TYR A 810 10.85 7.23 -64.92
CA TYR A 810 10.21 6.56 -63.81
C TYR A 810 10.75 5.15 -63.64
N GLN A 811 10.92 4.71 -62.40
CA GLN A 811 11.17 3.32 -62.04
C GLN A 811 9.92 2.71 -61.43
N LEU A 812 9.54 1.51 -61.87
CA LEU A 812 8.42 0.77 -61.29
C LEU A 812 8.80 0.23 -59.90
N ALA A 813 8.03 0.60 -58.87
CA ALA A 813 8.21 0.19 -57.48
C ALA A 813 7.00 -0.63 -56.99
N GLN A 814 7.13 -1.23 -55.79
CA GLN A 814 6.09 -2.07 -55.20
C GLN A 814 4.80 -1.29 -54.87
N ASP A 815 4.94 0.02 -54.66
CA ASP A 815 3.94 0.97 -54.18
C ASP A 815 3.65 2.11 -55.19
N GLY A 816 4.04 1.94 -56.47
CA GLY A 816 3.73 2.88 -57.53
C GLY A 816 4.89 3.14 -58.48
N ILE A 817 5.05 4.39 -58.94
CA ILE A 817 6.20 4.83 -59.75
C ILE A 817 7.07 5.82 -58.98
N LYS A 818 8.38 5.60 -59.04
CA LYS A 818 9.39 6.49 -58.46
C LYS A 818 10.00 7.35 -59.55
N VAL A 819 10.02 8.67 -59.37
CA VAL A 819 10.77 9.57 -60.26
C VAL A 819 12.26 9.31 -60.09
N VAL A 820 12.98 9.16 -61.19
CA VAL A 820 14.42 8.90 -61.20
C VAL A 820 15.17 9.85 -62.12
N SER A 821 16.45 10.08 -61.85
CA SER A 821 17.33 10.89 -62.69
C SER A 821 17.93 10.06 -63.82
N GLU A 822 18.65 10.71 -64.75
CA GLU A 822 19.38 9.99 -65.80
C GLU A 822 20.46 9.03 -65.25
N ALA A 823 21.11 9.42 -64.15
CA ALA A 823 22.17 8.61 -63.54
C ALA A 823 21.65 7.30 -62.94
N ASP A 824 20.37 7.24 -62.61
CA ASP A 824 19.72 6.07 -62.01
C ASP A 824 19.29 5.05 -63.07
N VAL A 825 19.15 5.45 -64.34
CA VAL A 825 18.70 4.57 -65.42
C VAL A 825 19.89 3.79 -65.98
N PRO A 826 19.85 2.46 -65.99
CA PRO A 826 20.88 1.64 -66.63
C PRO A 826 21.03 2.03 -68.11
N LYS A 827 22.28 2.11 -68.57
CA LYS A 827 22.56 2.29 -70.01
C LYS A 827 21.95 1.12 -70.79
N LEU A 828 21.40 1.40 -71.97
CA LEU A 828 20.85 0.36 -72.84
C LEU A 828 21.91 -0.71 -73.13
N ALA A 829 21.51 -1.98 -73.02
CA ALA A 829 22.32 -3.10 -73.49
C ALA A 829 22.64 -2.90 -74.98
N GLN A 830 23.87 -3.26 -75.38
CA GLN A 830 24.40 -2.98 -76.71
C GLN A 830 23.77 -3.93 -77.74
N ASP A 831 23.10 -3.39 -78.76
CA ASP A 831 22.50 -4.16 -79.87
C ASP A 831 23.43 -4.17 -81.09
N SER A 832 23.65 -5.35 -81.68
CA SER A 832 24.35 -5.51 -82.96
C SER A 832 23.62 -4.75 -84.07
N PRO A 833 24.35 -4.14 -85.03
CA PRO A 833 23.71 -3.49 -86.16
C PRO A 833 23.04 -4.52 -87.07
N GLU A 834 21.99 -4.10 -87.77
CA GLU A 834 21.20 -4.91 -88.70
C GLU A 834 20.94 -4.11 -89.96
N VAL A 835 21.07 -4.73 -91.15
CA VAL A 835 20.63 -4.12 -92.42
C VAL A 835 19.17 -4.52 -92.65
N THR A 836 18.30 -3.52 -92.83
CA THR A 836 16.84 -3.74 -92.93
C THR A 836 16.28 -3.42 -94.30
N SER A 837 17.03 -2.75 -95.19
CA SER A 837 16.67 -2.62 -96.60
C SER A 837 16.91 -3.92 -97.36
N LEU A 838 15.98 -4.28 -98.25
CA LEU A 838 16.24 -5.25 -99.31
C LEU A 838 17.31 -4.68 -100.24
N LEU A 839 18.29 -5.51 -100.62
CA LEU A 839 19.45 -5.08 -101.40
C LEU A 839 19.35 -5.61 -102.84
N ARG A 840 19.24 -4.72 -103.82
CA ARG A 840 19.14 -5.05 -105.24
C ARG A 840 20.25 -4.39 -106.04
N GLU A 841 20.58 -5.01 -107.17
CA GLU A 841 21.50 -4.40 -108.15
C GLU A 841 21.03 -2.99 -108.56
N GLY A 842 21.93 -2.01 -108.45
CA GLY A 842 21.66 -0.60 -108.75
C GLY A 842 21.24 0.27 -107.56
N ASP A 843 20.94 -0.30 -106.38
CA ASP A 843 20.58 0.48 -105.20
C ASP A 843 21.73 1.39 -104.76
N THR A 844 21.43 2.64 -104.39
CA THR A 844 22.43 3.67 -103.99
C THR A 844 22.31 4.10 -102.52
N SER A 845 21.51 3.40 -101.72
CA SER A 845 21.42 3.65 -100.27
C SER A 845 21.05 2.40 -99.50
N ILE A 846 21.60 2.27 -98.29
CA ILE A 846 21.39 1.14 -97.38
C ILE A 846 20.91 1.69 -96.04
N GLN A 847 19.93 1.04 -95.42
CA GLN A 847 19.39 1.46 -94.12
C GLN A 847 19.23 0.28 -93.18
N GLY A 848 19.27 0.56 -91.89
CA GLY A 848 19.32 -0.45 -90.86
C GLY A 848 19.01 0.04 -89.47
N LYS A 849 19.23 -0.84 -88.49
CA LYS A 849 19.14 -0.55 -87.06
C LYS A 849 20.48 -0.80 -86.38
N ALA A 850 20.76 -0.12 -85.29
CA ALA A 850 21.94 -0.29 -84.43
C ALA A 850 21.60 0.24 -83.02
N MET A 851 22.54 0.19 -82.09
CA MET A 851 22.38 0.89 -80.82
C MET A 851 22.16 2.40 -81.06
N PRO A 852 21.17 3.03 -80.40
CA PRO A 852 20.98 4.48 -80.45
C PRO A 852 22.25 5.30 -80.27
N GLY A 853 22.48 6.29 -81.15
CA GLY A 853 23.67 7.14 -81.12
C GLY A 853 24.98 6.47 -81.56
N ALA A 854 24.96 5.17 -81.91
CA ALA A 854 26.12 4.48 -82.44
C ALA A 854 26.53 5.03 -83.81
N SER A 855 27.83 5.12 -84.06
CA SER A 855 28.34 5.45 -85.38
C SER A 855 28.37 4.18 -86.22
N VAL A 856 27.65 4.17 -87.33
CA VAL A 856 27.49 3.03 -88.22
C VAL A 856 28.24 3.26 -89.52
N GLU A 857 29.05 2.27 -89.88
CA GLU A 857 29.76 2.18 -91.15
C GLU A 857 29.25 0.95 -91.91
N VAL A 858 29.02 1.08 -93.22
CA VAL A 858 28.58 -0.03 -94.06
C VAL A 858 29.70 -0.45 -94.99
N TRP A 859 29.93 -1.76 -95.09
CA TRP A 859 30.92 -2.40 -95.94
C TRP A 859 30.23 -3.15 -97.07
N ILE A 860 30.76 -3.04 -98.28
CA ILE A 860 30.32 -3.75 -99.49
C ILE A 860 31.53 -4.53 -100.01
N GLY A 861 31.44 -5.87 -99.97
CA GLY A 861 32.60 -6.73 -100.14
C GLY A 861 33.69 -6.43 -99.11
N ASN A 862 34.92 -6.18 -99.58
CA ASN A 862 36.06 -5.79 -98.74
C ASN A 862 36.26 -4.27 -98.62
N ALA A 863 35.38 -3.45 -99.21
CA ALA A 863 35.51 -1.99 -99.23
C ALA A 863 34.47 -1.33 -98.31
N THR A 864 34.88 -0.28 -97.61
CA THR A 864 33.97 0.56 -96.81
C THR A 864 33.24 1.58 -97.67
N SER A 865 31.97 1.82 -97.37
CA SER A 865 31.32 3.07 -97.76
C SER A 865 31.97 4.19 -96.95
N ALA A 866 32.64 5.14 -97.62
CA ALA A 866 33.46 6.16 -96.97
C ALA A 866 32.70 7.16 -96.05
N LYS A 867 31.41 6.93 -95.78
CA LYS A 867 30.56 7.78 -94.94
C LYS A 867 30.05 7.02 -93.72
N THR A 868 30.57 7.36 -92.55
CA THR A 868 30.00 6.96 -91.27
C THR A 868 28.75 7.79 -90.98
N VAL A 869 27.66 7.13 -90.59
CA VAL A 869 26.40 7.79 -90.18
C VAL A 869 26.11 7.47 -88.73
N LYS A 870 25.49 8.38 -87.97
CA LYS A 870 25.02 8.03 -86.63
C LYS A 870 23.63 7.41 -86.72
N ALA A 871 23.46 6.28 -86.03
CA ALA A 871 22.15 5.79 -85.68
C ALA A 871 21.45 6.84 -84.83
N ASP A 872 20.22 7.16 -85.16
CA ASP A 872 19.41 8.10 -84.39
C ASP A 872 19.17 7.56 -82.97
N ASP A 873 18.48 8.34 -82.13
CA ASP A 873 18.18 7.98 -80.72
C ASP A 873 17.40 6.66 -80.56
N LEU A 874 17.00 6.04 -81.68
CA LEU A 874 16.08 4.92 -81.80
C LEU A 874 16.74 3.73 -82.47
N GLY A 875 17.99 3.94 -82.89
CA GLY A 875 18.83 2.95 -83.53
C GLY A 875 18.73 2.96 -85.05
N ALA A 876 17.84 3.73 -85.68
CA ALA A 876 17.73 3.71 -87.14
C ALA A 876 18.88 4.49 -87.79
N TRP A 877 19.43 3.96 -88.87
CA TRP A 877 20.47 4.61 -89.66
C TRP A 877 20.23 4.40 -91.16
N LYS A 878 20.72 5.34 -91.97
CA LYS A 878 20.70 5.23 -93.43
C LYS A 878 21.96 5.88 -94.00
N VAL A 879 22.62 5.19 -94.93
CA VAL A 879 23.83 5.68 -95.60
C VAL A 879 23.67 5.58 -97.11
N THR A 880 24.20 6.57 -97.83
CA THR A 880 24.30 6.55 -99.30
C THR A 880 25.56 5.80 -99.71
N VAL A 881 25.44 4.91 -100.68
CA VAL A 881 26.53 4.05 -101.17
C VAL A 881 26.64 4.13 -102.70
N PRO A 882 27.78 3.73 -103.30
CA PRO A 882 27.84 3.45 -104.74
C PRO A 882 26.79 2.42 -105.15
N ALA A 883 26.37 2.44 -106.42
CA ALA A 883 25.37 1.49 -106.94
C ALA A 883 25.83 0.04 -106.70
N LEU A 884 24.99 -0.74 -106.00
CA LEU A 884 25.32 -2.11 -105.63
C LEU A 884 25.37 -3.03 -106.85
N ILE A 885 26.29 -4.00 -106.83
CA ILE A 885 26.44 -5.01 -107.88
C ILE A 885 25.85 -6.34 -107.40
N ARG A 886 25.14 -7.05 -108.27
CA ARG A 886 24.57 -8.36 -107.96
C ARG A 886 25.66 -9.32 -107.46
N GLY A 887 25.39 -9.97 -106.32
CA GLY A 887 26.27 -10.95 -105.71
C GLY A 887 27.26 -10.40 -104.68
N GLU A 888 27.36 -9.07 -104.52
CA GLU A 888 28.13 -8.45 -103.43
C GLU A 888 27.54 -8.76 -102.06
N MET A 889 28.39 -8.77 -101.03
CA MET A 889 27.99 -8.95 -99.63
C MET A 889 28.05 -7.62 -98.90
N VAL A 890 27.00 -7.29 -98.16
CA VAL A 890 26.89 -6.06 -97.37
C VAL A 890 26.90 -6.40 -95.90
N ARG A 891 27.66 -5.64 -95.09
CA ARG A 891 27.56 -5.69 -93.62
C ARG A 891 27.64 -4.30 -93.02
N ALA A 892 27.03 -4.11 -91.86
CA ALA A 892 27.11 -2.89 -91.08
C ALA A 892 27.95 -3.13 -89.82
N ILE A 893 28.78 -2.14 -89.46
CA ILE A 893 29.56 -2.12 -88.22
C ILE A 893 29.09 -0.91 -87.43
N SER A 894 28.59 -1.12 -86.22
CA SER A 894 28.24 -0.03 -85.31
C SER A 894 29.29 0.10 -84.22
N THR A 895 29.68 1.34 -83.94
CA THR A 895 30.60 1.69 -82.86
C THR A 895 29.87 2.56 -81.86
N TYR A 896 29.78 2.11 -80.62
CA TYR A 896 29.25 2.90 -79.50
C TYR A 896 30.19 2.78 -78.31
N ALA A 897 30.60 3.92 -77.75
CA ALA A 897 31.54 4.00 -76.62
C ALA A 897 32.83 3.15 -76.81
N GLY A 898 33.34 3.06 -78.04
CA GLY A 898 34.57 2.32 -78.38
C GLY A 898 34.42 0.82 -78.64
N VAL A 899 33.22 0.26 -78.48
CA VAL A 899 32.93 -1.15 -78.78
C VAL A 899 32.29 -1.27 -80.16
N GLN A 900 32.85 -2.15 -81.00
CA GLN A 900 32.35 -2.45 -82.34
C GLN A 900 31.52 -3.72 -82.36
N LEU A 901 30.33 -3.65 -82.93
CA LEU A 901 29.49 -4.80 -83.23
C LEU A 901 29.22 -4.86 -84.74
N ILE A 902 29.15 -6.06 -85.29
CA ILE A 902 29.06 -6.31 -86.73
C ILE A 902 27.76 -7.06 -87.02
N SER A 903 27.05 -6.65 -88.07
CA SER A 903 25.86 -7.34 -88.55
C SER A 903 26.23 -8.66 -89.25
N PRO A 904 25.27 -9.57 -89.48
CA PRO A 904 25.42 -10.60 -90.50
C PRO A 904 25.76 -10.00 -91.88
N GLU A 905 26.26 -10.83 -92.79
CA GLU A 905 26.46 -10.42 -94.19
C GLU A 905 25.18 -10.66 -95.01
N TYR A 906 24.78 -9.67 -95.79
CA TYR A 906 23.57 -9.68 -96.61
C TYR A 906 23.96 -9.66 -98.09
N LYS A 907 23.48 -10.63 -98.86
CA LYS A 907 23.80 -10.76 -100.29
C LYS A 907 22.88 -9.87 -101.13
N VAL A 908 23.46 -9.10 -102.06
CA VAL A 908 22.71 -8.30 -103.05
C VAL A 908 22.09 -9.24 -104.09
N SER A 909 20.76 -9.19 -104.22
CA SER A 909 19.94 -10.03 -105.12
C SER A 909 19.79 -9.47 -106.53
#